data_AF-A0A553FP56-F1
#
_entry.id   AF-A0A553FP56-F1
#
_cell.length_a   1.000
_cell.length_b   1.000
_cell.length_c   1.000
_cell.angle_alpha   90.00
_cell.angle_beta   90.00
_cell.angle_gamma   90.00
#
_symmetry.space_group_name_H-M   'P 1'
#
loop_
_entity.id
_entity.type
_entity.pdbx_description
1 polymer ?
#
loop_
_entity_poly.entity_id
_entity_poly.type
_entity_poly.pdbx_seq_one_letter_code
_entity_poly.pdbx_strand_id
1 'polypeptide(L)'
;MLLKLIIALFVPIGSLVAATVERPKNIPSKLTEIQARDWYEEKVRSWQSYLAEKPEDRMGWLEYFKAMQYAGATAQELSAVAGEISLKFENTHEAHYARSQMLGWSDEGIEELSLAIQKAPDTEKLLSERILMAEVLGDRPQRKKLLEELSDRKVIYPSLLNYSYNELMSVGDKGILVVQGETATVPVWLLQDVLKVRQDVRVLDIDLAKNPDYLTHWMMENQLNGKEKVTSTAYREFISRLPGLNPDDNFFYALTLPNDQVNGMEERLYVVGLTSLHSEKVFDHYKMLKENIETRFLIDYLTLDLNGEPKTATGKVYEANYILPFFLLKEYYDNTGNAEYAQKWQDMILTLADRSQIKNRVTMLLDSRSDKKNVRFKPVKLDIKELDRSMMRIKGNLYASQMELTNKEYWFFLDYLRQNGYTELYEKSKADLSKYDEFTGTFLSGYHYSPVNAQAARVSKSKMDDVWRYPAIDMTFEAAKAYCQWLTFQYNQQADRAYKRVRFRLPTQKEWTMAALGYKEFTSWNLRENIVNVYPGADGKKKSRALRDLADFTVSYPWGMRDFELRNSIINHKDCYLANIKAPEEILCPIGIKGDGWSLMSPTGTYFPNELGLFDVIGNVGEMIDEDGKAMGGSWNHVPDESTITSVNTYEGSDITVGFRPFMEVIEE
;
A
#
# COMPACT_ATOMS: atom_id res chain seq x y z
N MET A 1 4.72 -67.40 11.12
CA MET A 1 3.63 -68.26 10.63
C MET A 1 2.56 -67.33 10.06
N LEU A 2 2.53 -67.18 8.74
CA LEU A 2 1.51 -66.43 8.00
C LEU A 2 0.19 -67.21 8.01
N LEU A 3 -0.94 -66.51 8.11
CA LEU A 3 -2.14 -66.93 7.39
C LEU A 3 -2.96 -65.70 6.96
N LYS A 4 -3.07 -65.52 5.64
CA LYS A 4 -3.93 -64.54 4.97
C LYS A 4 -5.37 -65.07 4.99
N LEU A 5 -6.35 -64.23 5.32
CA LEU A 5 -7.77 -64.50 5.07
C LEU A 5 -8.24 -63.58 3.93
N ILE A 6 -8.70 -64.18 2.83
CA ILE A 6 -9.35 -63.52 1.69
C ILE A 6 -10.85 -63.56 1.97
N ILE A 7 -11.51 -62.40 1.95
CA ILE A 7 -12.98 -62.30 1.88
C ILE A 7 -13.32 -61.63 0.56
N ALA A 8 -14.02 -62.38 -0.29
CA ALA A 8 -14.57 -61.92 -1.56
C ALA A 8 -15.81 -61.05 -1.32
N LEU A 9 -15.83 -59.84 -1.90
CA LEU A 9 -16.99 -58.96 -1.91
C LEU A 9 -17.73 -59.13 -3.24
N PHE A 10 -18.97 -59.61 -3.16
CA PHE A 10 -19.96 -59.61 -4.23
C PHE A 10 -20.43 -58.16 -4.49
N VAL A 11 -20.33 -57.70 -5.73
CA VAL A 11 -20.90 -56.43 -6.19
C VAL A 11 -22.27 -56.71 -6.83
N PRO A 12 -23.38 -56.13 -6.35
CA PRO A 12 -24.64 -56.19 -7.07
C PRO A 12 -24.63 -55.14 -8.19
N ILE A 13 -25.01 -55.58 -9.40
CA ILE A 13 -25.20 -54.73 -10.58
C ILE A 13 -26.49 -53.92 -10.35
N GLY A 14 -26.33 -52.68 -9.88
CA GLY A 14 -27.38 -51.67 -9.88
C GLY A 14 -27.45 -50.98 -11.25
N SER A 15 -28.65 -50.89 -11.80
CA SER A 15 -28.95 -50.20 -13.06
C SER A 15 -28.49 -48.74 -13.01
N LEU A 16 -27.60 -48.32 -13.91
CA LEU A 16 -27.28 -46.92 -14.12
C LEU A 16 -28.50 -46.18 -14.70
N VAL A 17 -29.25 -45.50 -13.83
CA VAL A 17 -30.02 -44.34 -14.24
C VAL A 17 -29.00 -43.22 -14.38
N ALA A 18 -28.75 -42.75 -15.61
CA ALA A 18 -27.91 -41.58 -15.84
C ALA A 18 -28.53 -40.40 -15.09
N ALA A 19 -27.84 -39.91 -14.05
CA ALA A 19 -28.24 -38.69 -13.37
C ALA A 19 -28.13 -37.54 -14.37
N THR A 20 -29.25 -36.89 -14.69
CA THR A 20 -29.27 -35.70 -15.54
C THR A 20 -28.51 -34.58 -14.84
N VAL A 21 -27.47 -34.02 -15.46
CA VAL A 21 -26.74 -32.87 -14.91
C VAL A 21 -27.69 -31.69 -14.74
N GLU A 22 -27.77 -31.16 -13.53
CA GLU A 22 -28.63 -30.03 -13.18
C GLU A 22 -28.09 -28.75 -13.84
N ARG A 23 -28.97 -27.99 -14.51
CA ARG A 23 -28.62 -26.72 -15.15
C ARG A 23 -28.25 -25.69 -14.07
N PRO A 24 -27.05 -25.11 -14.07
CA PRO A 24 -26.67 -24.09 -13.09
C PRO A 24 -27.59 -22.86 -13.14
N LYS A 25 -27.78 -22.21 -11.99
CA LYS A 25 -28.49 -20.92 -11.91
C LYS A 25 -27.74 -19.84 -12.67
N ASN A 26 -28.49 -19.00 -13.39
CA ASN A 26 -27.95 -17.83 -14.11
C ASN A 26 -27.26 -16.85 -13.14
N ILE A 27 -26.34 -16.08 -13.70
CA ILE A 27 -25.61 -15.03 -12.99
C ILE A 27 -26.57 -13.84 -12.79
N PRO A 28 -26.75 -13.36 -11.54
CA PRO A 28 -27.59 -12.19 -11.29
C PRO A 28 -26.97 -10.93 -11.92
N SER A 29 -27.80 -9.94 -12.22
CA SER A 29 -27.31 -8.64 -12.68
C SER A 29 -26.53 -7.96 -11.56
N LYS A 30 -25.39 -7.34 -11.89
CA LYS A 30 -24.58 -6.58 -10.94
C LYS A 30 -25.30 -5.33 -10.41
N LEU A 31 -26.36 -4.85 -11.08
CA LEU A 31 -27.23 -3.81 -10.51
C LEU A 31 -28.06 -4.29 -9.32
N THR A 32 -28.25 -5.61 -9.20
CA THR A 32 -29.05 -6.23 -8.15
C THR A 32 -28.16 -6.85 -7.08
N GLU A 33 -27.24 -7.73 -7.47
CA GLU A 33 -26.39 -8.48 -6.55
C GLU A 33 -24.96 -8.61 -7.09
N ILE A 34 -23.99 -8.48 -6.18
CA ILE A 34 -22.58 -8.77 -6.39
C ILE A 34 -22.20 -9.94 -5.48
N GLN A 35 -21.71 -11.01 -6.09
CA GLN A 35 -21.19 -12.18 -5.39
C GLN A 35 -19.67 -12.06 -5.15
N ALA A 36 -19.14 -12.82 -4.19
CA ALA A 36 -17.70 -12.94 -3.98
C ALA A 36 -17.02 -13.64 -5.18
N ARG A 37 -15.73 -13.38 -5.39
CA ARG A 37 -14.95 -13.97 -6.49
C ARG A 37 -15.04 -15.50 -6.52
N ASP A 38 -14.87 -16.16 -5.38
CA ASP A 38 -14.90 -17.62 -5.28
C ASP A 38 -16.24 -18.22 -5.73
N TRP A 39 -17.34 -17.48 -5.53
CA TRP A 39 -18.65 -17.89 -6.02
C TRP A 39 -18.71 -17.88 -7.56
N TYR A 40 -18.12 -16.87 -8.20
CA TYR A 40 -18.03 -16.84 -9.67
C TYR A 40 -17.10 -17.94 -10.19
N GLU A 41 -15.98 -18.21 -9.52
CA GLU A 41 -15.08 -19.31 -9.86
C GLU A 41 -15.77 -20.68 -9.75
N GLU A 42 -16.60 -20.88 -8.72
CA GLU A 42 -17.47 -22.05 -8.60
C GLU A 42 -18.46 -22.12 -9.78
N LYS A 43 -19.06 -20.98 -10.15
CA LYS A 43 -19.97 -20.92 -11.31
C LYS A 43 -19.28 -21.27 -12.61
N VAL A 44 -18.07 -20.79 -12.85
CA VAL A 44 -17.26 -21.17 -14.01
C VAL A 44 -17.14 -22.70 -14.09
N ARG A 45 -16.76 -23.37 -12.99
CA ARG A 45 -16.65 -24.84 -12.97
C ARG A 45 -17.99 -25.54 -13.22
N SER A 46 -19.07 -25.06 -12.59
CA SER A 46 -20.40 -25.66 -12.74
C SER A 46 -20.93 -25.53 -14.18
N TRP A 47 -20.75 -24.36 -14.80
CA TRP A 47 -21.15 -24.11 -16.18
C TRP A 47 -20.29 -24.88 -17.17
N GLN A 48 -18.97 -24.92 -16.96
CA GLN A 48 -18.06 -25.70 -17.79
C GLN A 48 -18.44 -27.18 -17.79
N SER A 49 -18.72 -27.76 -16.62
CA SER A 49 -19.15 -29.17 -16.50
C SER A 49 -20.50 -29.40 -17.19
N TYR A 50 -21.46 -28.49 -17.00
CA TYR A 50 -22.78 -28.61 -17.62
C TYR A 50 -22.72 -28.49 -19.15
N LEU A 51 -21.97 -27.52 -19.68
CA LEU A 51 -21.86 -27.26 -21.12
C LEU A 51 -21.05 -28.33 -21.86
N ALA A 52 -20.21 -29.10 -21.16
CA ALA A 52 -19.57 -30.29 -21.72
C ALA A 52 -20.60 -31.36 -22.12
N GLU A 53 -21.72 -31.46 -21.39
CA GLU A 53 -22.80 -32.41 -21.67
C GLU A 53 -23.97 -31.80 -22.44
N LYS A 54 -24.19 -30.48 -22.30
CA LYS A 54 -25.26 -29.70 -22.92
C LYS A 54 -24.72 -28.55 -23.77
N PRO A 55 -23.89 -28.83 -24.79
CA PRO A 55 -23.25 -27.79 -25.59
C PRO A 55 -24.21 -26.93 -26.41
N GLU A 56 -25.47 -27.35 -26.57
CA GLU A 56 -26.54 -26.65 -27.29
C GLU A 56 -27.21 -25.51 -26.50
N ASP A 57 -26.99 -25.41 -25.18
CA ASP A 57 -27.59 -24.38 -24.34
C ASP A 57 -26.92 -23.02 -24.55
N ARG A 58 -27.44 -22.27 -25.54
CA ARG A 58 -26.95 -20.93 -25.92
C ARG A 58 -26.85 -19.97 -24.74
N MET A 59 -27.93 -19.88 -23.96
CA MET A 59 -27.96 -19.01 -22.79
C MET A 59 -26.97 -19.50 -21.73
N GLY A 60 -26.79 -20.81 -21.56
CA GLY A 60 -25.78 -21.37 -20.66
C GLY A 60 -24.36 -20.91 -21.03
N TRP A 61 -24.02 -20.88 -22.32
CA TRP A 61 -22.74 -20.34 -22.78
C TRP A 61 -22.55 -18.85 -22.47
N LEU A 62 -23.61 -18.05 -22.61
CA LEU A 62 -23.56 -16.64 -22.22
C LEU A 62 -23.37 -16.47 -20.71
N GLU A 63 -24.05 -17.26 -19.90
CA GLU A 63 -23.91 -17.24 -18.44
C GLU A 63 -22.53 -17.75 -17.99
N TYR A 64 -21.95 -18.72 -18.71
CA TYR A 64 -20.56 -19.15 -18.52
C TYR A 64 -19.57 -18.01 -18.80
N PHE A 65 -19.74 -17.30 -19.92
CA PHE A 65 -18.93 -16.15 -20.27
C PHE A 65 -19.00 -15.04 -19.19
N LYS A 66 -20.21 -14.70 -18.71
CA LYS A 66 -20.39 -13.75 -17.60
C LYS A 66 -19.70 -14.21 -16.32
N ALA A 67 -19.82 -15.50 -15.97
CA ALA A 67 -19.14 -16.07 -14.80
C ALA A 67 -17.62 -15.92 -14.90
N MET A 68 -17.04 -16.21 -16.07
CA MET A 68 -15.60 -16.03 -16.30
C MET A 68 -15.17 -14.56 -16.19
N GLN A 69 -15.95 -13.65 -16.78
CA GLN A 69 -15.68 -12.22 -16.71
C GLN A 69 -15.67 -11.74 -15.25
N TYR A 70 -16.62 -12.19 -14.43
CA TYR A 70 -16.74 -11.77 -13.04
C TYR A 70 -15.79 -12.50 -12.09
N ALA A 71 -15.28 -13.68 -12.48
CA ALA A 71 -14.19 -14.38 -11.81
C ALA A 71 -12.81 -13.75 -12.08
N GLY A 72 -12.72 -12.79 -13.01
CA GLY A 72 -11.47 -12.11 -13.37
C GLY A 72 -10.61 -12.87 -14.38
N ALA A 73 -11.24 -13.60 -15.30
CA ALA A 73 -10.55 -14.23 -16.43
C ALA A 73 -9.79 -13.19 -17.28
N THR A 74 -8.69 -13.63 -17.88
CA THR A 74 -7.86 -12.79 -18.76
C THR A 74 -8.60 -12.46 -20.06
N ALA A 75 -8.18 -11.37 -20.72
CA ALA A 75 -8.73 -10.99 -22.03
C ALA A 75 -8.59 -12.11 -23.07
N GLN A 76 -7.51 -12.91 -23.00
CA GLN A 76 -7.30 -14.05 -23.88
C GLN A 76 -8.32 -15.17 -23.64
N GLU A 77 -8.58 -15.51 -22.37
CA GLU A 77 -9.57 -16.54 -22.01
C GLU A 77 -10.99 -16.12 -22.40
N LEU A 78 -11.35 -14.86 -22.15
CA LEU A 78 -12.65 -14.31 -22.54
C LEU A 78 -12.81 -14.27 -24.06
N SER A 79 -11.77 -13.86 -24.79
CA SER A 79 -11.78 -13.86 -26.26
C SER A 79 -11.93 -15.27 -26.84
N ALA A 80 -11.33 -16.29 -26.21
CA ALA A 80 -11.46 -17.67 -26.64
C ALA A 80 -12.92 -18.16 -26.52
N VAL A 81 -13.55 -17.92 -25.37
CA VAL A 81 -14.95 -18.31 -25.15
C VAL A 81 -15.92 -17.51 -26.03
N ALA A 82 -15.73 -16.19 -26.16
CA ALA A 82 -16.55 -15.38 -27.08
C ALA A 82 -16.43 -15.85 -28.54
N GLY A 83 -15.23 -16.28 -28.95
CA GLY A 83 -14.99 -16.89 -30.26
C GLY A 83 -15.75 -18.21 -30.42
N GLU A 84 -15.74 -19.07 -29.41
CA GLU A 84 -16.48 -20.33 -29.41
C GLU A 84 -18.00 -20.10 -29.50
N ILE A 85 -18.54 -19.16 -28.73
CA ILE A 85 -19.95 -18.75 -28.80
C ILE A 85 -20.30 -18.27 -30.21
N SER A 86 -19.44 -17.42 -30.80
CA SER A 86 -19.64 -16.87 -32.14
C SER A 86 -19.65 -17.94 -33.22
N LEU A 87 -18.77 -18.95 -33.11
CA LEU A 87 -18.70 -20.08 -34.05
C LEU A 87 -19.89 -21.03 -33.92
N LYS A 88 -20.36 -21.30 -32.70
CA LYS A 88 -21.47 -22.23 -32.46
C LYS A 88 -22.84 -21.60 -32.77
N PHE A 89 -23.01 -20.31 -32.50
CA PHE A 89 -24.31 -19.64 -32.49
C PHE A 89 -24.28 -18.34 -33.29
N GLU A 90 -23.85 -18.44 -34.55
CA GLU A 90 -23.76 -17.29 -35.44
C GLU A 90 -25.09 -16.51 -35.52
N ASN A 91 -24.99 -15.17 -35.56
CA ASN A 91 -26.13 -14.27 -35.73
C ASN A 91 -27.23 -14.37 -34.65
N THR A 92 -26.86 -14.79 -33.43
CA THR A 92 -27.73 -14.87 -32.24
C THR A 92 -27.43 -13.79 -31.22
N HIS A 93 -28.38 -13.52 -30.32
CA HIS A 93 -28.22 -12.57 -29.21
C HIS A 93 -26.93 -12.82 -28.42
N GLU A 94 -26.67 -14.07 -28.06
CA GLU A 94 -25.57 -14.47 -27.20
C GLU A 94 -24.20 -14.23 -27.85
N ALA A 95 -24.09 -14.52 -29.16
CA ALA A 95 -22.87 -14.26 -29.92
C ALA A 95 -22.60 -12.76 -30.09
N HIS A 96 -23.63 -11.98 -30.44
CA HIS A 96 -23.52 -10.53 -30.55
C HIS A 96 -23.17 -9.88 -29.19
N TYR A 97 -23.81 -10.32 -28.10
CA TYR A 97 -23.52 -9.82 -26.77
C TYR A 97 -22.09 -10.14 -26.32
N ALA A 98 -21.62 -11.39 -26.50
CA ALA A 98 -20.25 -11.75 -26.12
C ALA A 98 -19.21 -10.94 -26.90
N ARG A 99 -19.43 -10.69 -28.20
CA ARG A 99 -18.57 -9.82 -29.00
C ARG A 99 -18.61 -8.37 -28.53
N SER A 100 -19.79 -7.83 -28.24
CA SER A 100 -19.91 -6.45 -27.75
C SER A 100 -19.15 -6.24 -26.44
N GLN A 101 -19.17 -7.20 -25.52
CA GLN A 101 -18.41 -7.12 -24.27
C GLN A 101 -16.89 -7.12 -24.50
N MET A 102 -16.40 -7.79 -25.55
CA MET A 102 -14.97 -7.82 -25.89
C MET A 102 -14.51 -6.54 -26.60
N LEU A 103 -15.38 -5.96 -27.42
CA LEU A 103 -15.13 -4.71 -28.14
C LEU A 103 -15.35 -3.47 -27.25
N GLY A 104 -16.11 -3.62 -26.17
CA GLY A 104 -16.48 -2.52 -25.27
C GLY A 104 -17.34 -1.49 -25.97
N TRP A 105 -17.10 -0.21 -25.67
CA TRP A 105 -17.85 0.91 -26.25
C TRP A 105 -17.24 1.45 -27.56
N SER A 106 -16.47 0.64 -28.31
CA SER A 106 -16.09 1.04 -29.68
C SER A 106 -17.33 1.10 -30.59
N ASP A 107 -17.22 1.74 -31.74
CA ASP A 107 -18.34 1.83 -32.70
C ASP A 107 -18.82 0.43 -33.11
N GLU A 108 -17.90 -0.50 -33.38
CA GLU A 108 -18.22 -1.90 -33.67
C GLU A 108 -18.85 -2.61 -32.45
N GLY A 109 -18.39 -2.30 -31.24
CA GLY A 109 -18.98 -2.84 -30.00
C GLY A 109 -20.43 -2.38 -29.79
N ILE A 110 -20.73 -1.12 -30.11
CA ILE A 110 -22.07 -0.55 -30.07
C ILE A 110 -22.97 -1.20 -31.12
N GLU A 111 -22.47 -1.41 -32.34
CA GLU A 111 -23.20 -2.13 -33.39
C GLU A 111 -23.53 -3.57 -32.96
N GLU A 112 -22.56 -4.30 -32.42
CA GLU A 112 -22.76 -5.66 -31.89
C GLU A 112 -23.77 -5.67 -30.74
N LEU A 113 -23.71 -4.71 -29.81
CA LEU A 113 -24.68 -4.60 -28.72
C LEU A 113 -26.10 -4.30 -29.23
N SER A 114 -26.22 -3.43 -30.23
CA SER A 114 -27.51 -3.12 -30.87
C SER A 114 -28.12 -4.37 -31.52
N LEU A 115 -27.32 -5.16 -32.23
CA LEU A 115 -27.74 -6.44 -32.80
C LEU A 115 -28.12 -7.45 -31.71
N ALA A 116 -27.36 -7.50 -30.61
CA ALA A 116 -27.68 -8.35 -29.47
C ALA A 116 -29.05 -7.98 -28.89
N ILE A 117 -29.34 -6.70 -28.68
CA ILE A 117 -30.62 -6.22 -28.15
C ILE A 117 -31.76 -6.55 -29.12
N GLN A 118 -31.60 -6.31 -30.43
CA GLN A 118 -32.64 -6.61 -31.43
C GLN A 118 -33.03 -8.10 -31.47
N LYS A 119 -32.06 -8.98 -31.18
CA LYS A 119 -32.24 -10.44 -31.21
C LYS A 119 -32.55 -11.05 -29.86
N ALA A 120 -32.58 -10.23 -28.79
CA ALA A 120 -32.77 -10.73 -27.44
C ALA A 120 -34.16 -11.37 -27.29
N PRO A 121 -34.26 -12.56 -26.65
CA PRO A 121 -35.55 -13.16 -26.36
C PRO A 121 -36.36 -12.34 -25.34
N ASP A 122 -35.68 -11.52 -24.55
CA ASP A 122 -36.24 -10.66 -23.52
C ASP A 122 -35.35 -9.42 -23.37
N THR A 123 -35.74 -8.33 -24.06
CA THR A 123 -35.02 -7.04 -24.04
C THR A 123 -35.15 -6.31 -22.70
N GLU A 124 -36.06 -6.76 -21.83
CA GLU A 124 -36.26 -6.19 -20.50
C GLU A 124 -35.11 -6.55 -19.55
N LYS A 125 -34.42 -7.66 -19.82
CA LYS A 125 -33.22 -8.07 -19.07
C LYS A 125 -31.97 -7.29 -19.43
N LEU A 126 -32.01 -6.49 -20.49
CA LEU A 126 -30.90 -5.68 -21.01
C LEU A 126 -31.09 -4.18 -20.73
N LEU A 127 -31.82 -3.84 -19.67
CA LEU A 127 -32.16 -2.45 -19.38
C LEU A 127 -30.92 -1.59 -19.13
N SER A 128 -29.92 -2.09 -18.40
CA SER A 128 -28.71 -1.32 -18.11
C SER A 128 -27.90 -1.05 -19.38
N GLU A 129 -27.72 -2.06 -20.22
CA GLU A 129 -27.03 -1.92 -21.50
C GLU A 129 -27.76 -0.94 -22.42
N ARG A 130 -29.09 -1.00 -22.47
CA ARG A 130 -29.92 -0.05 -23.25
C ARG A 130 -29.81 1.37 -22.72
N ILE A 131 -29.72 1.57 -21.40
CA ILE A 131 -29.55 2.90 -20.77
C ILE A 131 -28.18 3.48 -21.15
N LEU A 132 -27.12 2.69 -20.98
CA LEU A 132 -25.75 3.11 -21.31
C LEU A 132 -25.59 3.37 -22.82
N MET A 133 -26.17 2.52 -23.67
CA MET A 133 -26.15 2.71 -25.12
C MET A 133 -26.92 3.97 -25.54
N ALA A 134 -28.07 4.27 -24.92
CA ALA A 134 -28.78 5.52 -25.15
C ALA A 134 -27.94 6.75 -24.78
N GLU A 135 -27.12 6.68 -23.72
CA GLU A 135 -26.19 7.75 -23.37
C GLU A 135 -25.09 7.93 -24.43
N VAL A 136 -24.43 6.84 -24.82
CA VAL A 136 -23.33 6.90 -25.80
C VAL A 136 -23.82 7.44 -27.15
N LEU A 137 -25.05 7.11 -27.54
CA LEU A 137 -25.70 7.61 -28.75
C LEU A 137 -26.28 9.03 -28.62
N GLY A 138 -26.21 9.66 -27.44
CA GLY A 138 -26.73 11.00 -27.18
C GLY A 138 -28.26 11.08 -27.07
N ASP A 139 -28.98 9.96 -26.96
CA ASP A 139 -30.44 9.90 -26.86
C ASP A 139 -30.90 10.01 -25.39
N ARG A 140 -30.74 11.21 -24.82
CA ARG A 140 -31.15 11.51 -23.43
C ARG A 140 -32.65 11.26 -23.17
N PRO A 141 -33.60 11.59 -24.08
CA PRO A 141 -35.01 11.24 -23.90
C PRO A 141 -35.23 9.73 -23.74
N GLN A 142 -34.57 8.91 -24.56
CA GLN A 142 -34.66 7.45 -24.45
C GLN A 142 -34.00 6.94 -23.17
N ARG A 143 -32.84 7.49 -22.78
CA ARG A 143 -32.18 7.18 -21.50
C ARG A 143 -33.14 7.41 -20.32
N LYS A 144 -33.79 8.58 -20.27
CA LYS A 144 -34.76 8.91 -19.21
C LYS A 144 -35.92 7.92 -19.17
N LYS A 145 -36.51 7.59 -20.33
CA LYS A 145 -37.62 6.64 -20.42
C LYS A 145 -37.23 5.25 -19.88
N LEU A 146 -36.02 4.78 -20.19
CA LEU A 146 -35.51 3.50 -19.71
C LEU A 146 -35.22 3.53 -18.19
N LEU A 147 -34.78 4.65 -17.65
CA LEU A 147 -34.58 4.84 -16.21
C LEU A 147 -35.93 4.86 -15.45
N GLU A 148 -36.97 5.46 -16.02
CA GLU A 148 -38.34 5.40 -15.49
C GLU A 148 -38.83 3.94 -15.45
N GLU A 149 -38.63 3.20 -16.54
CA GLU A 149 -38.96 1.76 -16.60
C GLU A 149 -38.17 0.94 -15.56
N LEU A 150 -36.88 1.22 -15.40
CA LEU A 150 -36.03 0.56 -14.40
C LEU A 150 -36.52 0.82 -12.96
N SER A 151 -36.93 2.07 -12.69
CA SER A 151 -37.48 2.49 -11.41
C SER A 151 -38.81 1.78 -11.10
N ASP A 152 -39.71 1.71 -12.07
CA ASP A 152 -41.03 1.07 -11.89
C ASP A 152 -40.93 -0.43 -11.58
N ARG A 153 -39.91 -1.10 -12.12
CA ARG A 153 -39.63 -2.52 -11.88
C ARG A 153 -39.09 -2.83 -10.49
N LYS A 154 -38.62 -1.82 -9.75
CA LYS A 154 -38.05 -1.96 -8.39
C LYS A 154 -36.94 -3.02 -8.30
N VAL A 155 -36.15 -3.14 -9.37
CA VAL A 155 -35.02 -4.08 -9.44
C VAL A 155 -33.80 -3.61 -8.64
N ILE A 156 -33.61 -2.29 -8.52
CA ILE A 156 -32.53 -1.73 -7.70
C ILE A 156 -32.96 -1.73 -6.24
N TYR A 157 -32.17 -2.38 -5.39
CA TYR A 157 -32.39 -2.36 -3.94
C TYR A 157 -32.19 -0.94 -3.35
N PRO A 158 -32.99 -0.56 -2.34
CA PRO A 158 -32.84 0.73 -1.66
C PRO A 158 -31.43 1.04 -1.17
N SER A 159 -30.66 0.06 -0.70
CA SER A 159 -29.27 0.29 -0.29
C SER A 159 -28.38 0.86 -1.39
N LEU A 160 -28.57 0.46 -2.65
CA LEU A 160 -27.78 0.97 -3.78
C LEU A 160 -28.17 2.41 -4.11
N LEU A 161 -29.47 2.73 -4.08
CA LEU A 161 -29.93 4.12 -4.27
C LEU A 161 -29.44 5.03 -3.14
N ASN A 162 -29.47 4.58 -1.89
CA ASN A 162 -28.95 5.37 -0.76
C ASN A 162 -27.42 5.56 -0.86
N TYR A 163 -26.69 4.54 -1.29
CA TYR A 163 -25.26 4.66 -1.56
C TYR A 163 -24.98 5.71 -2.64
N SER A 164 -25.63 5.60 -3.79
CA SER A 164 -25.45 6.54 -4.91
C SER A 164 -25.95 7.94 -4.58
N TYR A 165 -26.95 8.09 -3.70
CA TYR A 165 -27.35 9.37 -3.15
C TYR A 165 -26.22 10.00 -2.33
N ASN A 166 -25.60 9.24 -1.42
CA ASN A 166 -24.48 9.73 -0.61
C ASN A 166 -23.23 10.02 -1.46
N GLU A 167 -23.00 9.24 -2.52
CA GLU A 167 -21.96 9.51 -3.52
C GLU A 167 -22.21 10.85 -4.21
N LEU A 168 -23.43 11.11 -4.69
CA LEU A 168 -23.83 12.41 -5.22
C LEU A 168 -23.68 13.54 -4.19
N MET A 169 -24.01 13.31 -2.92
CA MET A 169 -23.84 14.31 -1.86
C MET A 169 -22.39 14.59 -1.50
N SER A 170 -21.45 13.73 -1.90
CA SER A 170 -20.01 13.98 -1.71
C SER A 170 -19.47 15.05 -2.66
N VAL A 171 -20.16 15.27 -3.77
CA VAL A 171 -19.75 16.19 -4.84
C VAL A 171 -20.15 17.63 -4.51
N GLY A 172 -19.23 18.57 -4.65
CA GLY A 172 -19.49 20.00 -4.51
C GLY A 172 -20.40 20.57 -5.60
N ASP A 173 -20.81 21.83 -5.47
CA ASP A 173 -21.71 22.48 -6.43
C ASP A 173 -21.15 22.43 -7.85
N LYS A 174 -21.97 21.96 -8.81
CA LYS A 174 -21.61 21.83 -10.24
C LYS A 174 -20.35 20.99 -10.51
N GLY A 175 -19.93 20.16 -9.56
CA GLY A 175 -18.77 19.29 -9.70
C GLY A 175 -18.95 18.21 -10.77
N ILE A 176 -17.82 17.64 -11.19
CA ILE A 176 -17.77 16.50 -12.11
C ILE A 176 -17.51 15.24 -11.29
N LEU A 177 -18.46 14.31 -11.31
CA LEU A 177 -18.34 13.00 -10.70
C LEU A 177 -17.79 12.01 -11.74
N VAL A 178 -16.60 11.48 -11.49
CA VAL A 178 -15.93 10.45 -12.29
C VAL A 178 -16.24 9.09 -11.68
N VAL A 179 -16.90 8.24 -12.47
CA VAL A 179 -17.36 6.89 -12.08
C VAL A 179 -16.97 5.88 -13.15
N GLN A 180 -17.01 4.60 -12.80
CA GLN A 180 -16.78 3.50 -13.74
C GLN A 180 -17.83 2.41 -13.58
N GLY A 181 -18.39 1.99 -14.71
CA GLY A 181 -19.24 0.81 -14.80
C GLY A 181 -20.69 1.06 -14.38
N GLU A 182 -21.57 0.14 -14.81
CA GLU A 182 -23.02 0.31 -14.73
C GLU A 182 -23.55 0.53 -13.30
N THR A 183 -22.92 -0.10 -12.30
CA THR A 183 -23.37 -0.09 -10.90
C THR A 183 -23.09 1.22 -10.18
N ALA A 184 -22.09 1.98 -10.62
CA ALA A 184 -21.82 3.32 -10.12
C ALA A 184 -22.58 4.38 -10.95
N THR A 185 -22.80 4.14 -12.24
CA THR A 185 -23.37 5.15 -13.15
C THR A 185 -24.90 5.14 -13.20
N VAL A 186 -25.53 3.99 -13.40
CA VAL A 186 -26.99 3.90 -13.66
C VAL A 186 -27.83 4.38 -12.47
N PRO A 187 -27.55 4.00 -11.22
CA PRO A 187 -28.34 4.47 -10.08
C PRO A 187 -28.20 5.98 -9.86
N VAL A 188 -27.03 6.55 -10.15
CA VAL A 188 -26.79 8.01 -10.11
C VAL A 188 -27.67 8.72 -11.13
N TRP A 189 -27.72 8.24 -12.39
CA TRP A 189 -28.61 8.84 -13.38
C TRP A 189 -30.08 8.64 -13.06
N LEU A 190 -30.48 7.52 -12.45
CA LEU A 190 -31.85 7.34 -11.96
C LEU A 190 -32.20 8.43 -10.94
N LEU A 191 -31.31 8.69 -9.98
CA LEU A 191 -31.47 9.75 -8.99
C LEU A 191 -31.60 11.14 -9.64
N GLN A 192 -30.79 11.43 -10.66
CA GLN A 192 -30.79 12.73 -11.35
C GLN A 192 -31.99 12.91 -12.31
N ASP A 193 -32.21 11.96 -13.22
CA ASP A 193 -33.16 12.10 -14.33
C ASP A 193 -34.61 11.83 -13.90
N VAL A 194 -34.81 10.90 -12.97
CA VAL A 194 -36.14 10.48 -12.50
C VAL A 194 -36.47 11.18 -11.19
N LEU A 195 -35.59 11.06 -10.19
CA LEU A 195 -35.85 11.55 -8.83
C LEU A 195 -35.43 13.00 -8.58
N LYS A 196 -34.82 13.66 -9.58
CA LYS A 196 -34.44 15.09 -9.55
C LYS A 196 -33.46 15.46 -8.44
N VAL A 197 -32.59 14.54 -8.04
CA VAL A 197 -31.56 14.75 -7.03
C VAL A 197 -30.27 15.23 -7.70
N ARG A 198 -29.66 16.31 -7.20
CA ARG A 198 -28.32 16.80 -7.62
C ARG A 198 -28.13 16.85 -9.14
N GLN A 199 -29.11 17.41 -9.84
CA GLN A 199 -29.04 17.59 -11.30
C GLN A 199 -27.96 18.58 -11.74
N ASP A 200 -27.35 19.31 -10.79
CA ASP A 200 -26.20 20.18 -11.02
C ASP A 200 -24.89 19.40 -11.24
N VAL A 201 -24.79 18.18 -10.72
CA VAL A 201 -23.58 17.34 -10.83
C VAL A 201 -23.48 16.77 -12.23
N ARG A 202 -22.33 16.95 -12.87
CA ARG A 202 -22.01 16.35 -14.17
C ARG A 202 -21.39 14.98 -13.93
N VAL A 203 -21.86 13.95 -14.60
CA VAL A 203 -21.38 12.56 -14.40
C VAL A 203 -20.60 12.12 -15.63
N LEU A 204 -19.36 11.66 -15.41
CA LEU A 204 -18.48 11.10 -16.43
C LEU A 204 -18.24 9.62 -16.12
N ASP A 205 -18.84 8.74 -16.92
CA ASP A 205 -18.51 7.32 -16.91
C ASP A 205 -17.27 7.07 -17.80
N ILE A 206 -16.19 6.59 -17.16
CA ILE A 206 -14.91 6.39 -17.83
C ILE A 206 -14.86 5.17 -18.75
N ASP A 207 -15.79 4.21 -18.62
CA ASP A 207 -15.91 3.12 -19.57
C ASP A 207 -16.52 3.62 -20.89
N LEU A 208 -17.52 4.50 -20.82
CA LEU A 208 -18.14 5.11 -22.00
C LEU A 208 -17.17 6.06 -22.71
N ALA A 209 -16.39 6.81 -21.94
CA ALA A 209 -15.42 7.77 -22.46
C ALA A 209 -14.22 7.15 -23.21
N LYS A 210 -14.11 5.82 -23.24
CA LYS A 210 -13.23 5.11 -24.19
C LYS A 210 -13.69 5.25 -25.64
N ASN A 211 -14.97 5.56 -25.89
CA ASN A 211 -15.46 5.98 -27.19
C ASN A 211 -15.08 7.47 -27.44
N PRO A 212 -14.24 7.76 -28.45
CA PRO A 212 -13.76 9.13 -28.68
C PRO A 212 -14.86 10.12 -29.03
N ASP A 213 -15.89 9.67 -29.76
CA ASP A 213 -16.98 10.54 -30.20
C ASP A 213 -17.88 10.90 -29.02
N TYR A 214 -18.24 9.93 -28.17
CA TYR A 214 -18.96 10.20 -26.93
C TYR A 214 -18.17 11.16 -26.02
N LEU A 215 -16.88 10.91 -25.77
CA LEU A 215 -16.06 11.78 -24.93
C LEU A 215 -16.00 13.21 -25.50
N THR A 216 -15.83 13.35 -26.81
CA THR A 216 -15.79 14.65 -27.48
C THR A 216 -17.11 15.41 -27.30
N HIS A 217 -18.25 14.75 -27.55
CA HIS A 217 -19.56 15.36 -27.36
C HIS A 217 -19.80 15.73 -25.90
N TRP A 218 -19.52 14.82 -24.96
CA TRP A 218 -19.67 15.07 -23.54
C TRP A 218 -18.83 16.27 -23.07
N MET A 219 -17.57 16.37 -23.51
CA MET A 219 -16.72 17.52 -23.18
C MET A 219 -17.26 18.83 -23.76
N MET A 220 -17.76 18.82 -25.00
CA MET A 220 -18.37 20.00 -25.62
C MET A 220 -19.63 20.45 -24.88
N GLU A 221 -20.52 19.52 -24.53
CA GLU A 221 -21.75 19.81 -23.78
C GLU A 221 -21.44 20.39 -22.39
N ASN A 222 -20.37 19.92 -21.76
CA ASN A 222 -19.94 20.34 -20.42
C ASN A 222 -18.92 21.49 -20.44
N GLN A 223 -18.64 22.06 -21.62
CA GLN A 223 -17.76 23.23 -21.84
C GLN A 223 -16.32 23.04 -21.34
N LEU A 224 -15.78 21.82 -21.48
CA LEU A 224 -14.42 21.48 -21.03
C LEU A 224 -13.37 21.68 -22.13
N ASN A 225 -12.17 22.04 -21.70
CA ASN A 225 -10.96 22.11 -22.50
C ASN A 225 -10.30 20.73 -22.68
N GLY A 226 -9.68 20.52 -23.84
CA GLY A 226 -8.97 19.29 -24.22
C GLY A 226 -9.42 18.78 -25.58
N LYS A 227 -9.01 19.47 -26.66
CA LYS A 227 -9.45 19.19 -28.05
C LYS A 227 -8.69 18.05 -28.74
N GLU A 228 -7.92 17.28 -27.99
CA GLU A 228 -7.12 16.18 -28.54
C GLU A 228 -8.04 15.02 -28.90
N LYS A 229 -7.86 14.41 -30.08
CA LYS A 229 -8.56 13.17 -30.40
C LYS A 229 -7.95 12.05 -29.56
N VAL A 230 -8.65 11.68 -28.49
CA VAL A 230 -8.19 10.67 -27.54
C VAL A 230 -8.33 9.28 -28.17
N THR A 231 -7.21 8.57 -28.33
CA THR A 231 -7.24 7.15 -28.74
C THR A 231 -7.46 6.27 -27.52
N SER A 232 -7.92 5.03 -27.73
CA SER A 232 -8.18 4.06 -26.65
C SER A 232 -6.95 3.79 -25.78
N THR A 233 -5.74 3.84 -26.33
CA THR A 233 -4.47 3.65 -25.60
C THR A 233 -4.03 4.89 -24.79
N ALA A 234 -4.41 6.10 -25.21
CA ALA A 234 -4.06 7.35 -24.52
C ALA A 234 -5.13 7.84 -23.53
N TYR A 235 -6.26 7.13 -23.46
CA TYR A 235 -7.42 7.52 -22.66
C TYR A 235 -7.12 7.73 -21.17
N ARG A 236 -6.37 6.83 -20.53
CA ARG A 236 -6.07 6.95 -19.10
C ARG A 236 -5.23 8.19 -18.77
N GLU A 237 -4.22 8.46 -19.59
CA GLU A 237 -3.39 9.66 -19.48
C GLU A 237 -4.20 10.93 -19.73
N PHE A 238 -5.21 10.86 -20.59
CA PHE A 238 -6.10 11.98 -20.81
C PHE A 238 -6.98 12.28 -19.59
N ILE A 239 -7.63 11.26 -19.00
CA ILE A 239 -8.47 11.43 -17.81
C ILE A 239 -7.67 11.97 -16.62
N SER A 240 -6.41 11.54 -16.45
CA SER A 240 -5.57 12.04 -15.35
C SER A 240 -5.12 13.50 -15.53
N ARG A 241 -5.03 13.98 -16.78
CA ARG A 241 -4.71 15.38 -17.10
C ARG A 241 -5.93 16.29 -17.14
N LEU A 242 -7.15 15.73 -17.22
CA LEU A 242 -8.39 16.49 -17.42
C LEU A 242 -8.62 17.59 -16.36
N PRO A 243 -8.35 17.37 -15.04
CA PRO A 243 -8.44 18.44 -14.06
C PRO A 243 -7.46 19.58 -14.31
N GLY A 244 -6.23 19.29 -14.76
CA GLY A 244 -5.22 20.30 -15.07
C GLY A 244 -5.56 21.14 -16.31
N LEU A 245 -6.32 20.58 -17.26
CA LEU A 245 -6.84 21.30 -18.42
C LEU A 245 -8.04 22.20 -18.07
N ASN A 246 -8.70 21.95 -16.94
CA ASN A 246 -9.95 22.57 -16.53
C ASN A 246 -9.88 23.05 -15.08
N PRO A 247 -9.02 24.04 -14.77
CA PRO A 247 -8.76 24.46 -13.38
C PRO A 247 -9.96 25.14 -12.68
N ASP A 248 -10.97 25.56 -13.43
CA ASP A 248 -12.20 26.17 -12.91
C ASP A 248 -13.26 25.12 -12.53
N ASP A 249 -13.04 23.86 -12.90
CA ASP A 249 -13.94 22.74 -12.63
C ASP A 249 -13.38 21.84 -11.53
N ASN A 250 -14.25 21.40 -10.62
CA ASN A 250 -13.87 20.46 -9.56
C ASN A 250 -14.18 19.02 -9.98
N PHE A 251 -13.17 18.16 -9.97
CA PHE A 251 -13.28 16.74 -10.31
C PHE A 251 -13.30 15.89 -9.04
N PHE A 252 -14.29 15.00 -8.95
CA PHE A 252 -14.53 14.10 -7.83
C PHE A 252 -14.49 12.67 -8.33
N TYR A 253 -13.57 11.88 -7.80
CA TYR A 253 -13.33 10.50 -8.19
C TYR A 253 -14.02 9.57 -7.21
N ALA A 254 -14.96 8.74 -7.68
CA ALA A 254 -15.70 7.82 -6.81
C ALA A 254 -14.77 6.80 -6.13
N LEU A 255 -15.07 6.44 -4.87
CA LEU A 255 -14.29 5.41 -4.16
C LEU A 255 -14.51 3.99 -4.71
N THR A 256 -15.46 3.81 -5.62
CA THR A 256 -15.69 2.57 -6.39
C THR A 256 -14.70 2.40 -7.54
N LEU A 257 -13.93 3.43 -7.89
CA LEU A 257 -12.94 3.35 -8.95
C LEU A 257 -11.80 2.39 -8.57
N PRO A 258 -11.39 1.48 -9.47
CA PRO A 258 -10.21 0.64 -9.26
C PRO A 258 -8.93 1.49 -9.15
N ASN A 259 -7.96 1.00 -8.36
CA ASN A 259 -6.69 1.71 -8.11
C ASN A 259 -5.93 2.05 -9.40
N ASP A 260 -6.04 1.25 -10.46
CA ASP A 260 -5.33 1.50 -11.72
C ASP A 260 -5.87 2.73 -12.50
N GLN A 261 -7.07 3.22 -12.14
CA GLN A 261 -7.66 4.43 -12.74
C GLN A 261 -7.18 5.73 -12.07
N VAL A 262 -6.71 5.64 -10.82
CA VAL A 262 -6.27 6.80 -10.02
C VAL A 262 -4.75 6.81 -9.79
N ASN A 263 -4.04 5.83 -10.36
CA ASN A 263 -2.61 5.66 -10.21
C ASN A 263 -1.84 6.89 -10.75
N GLY A 264 -0.98 7.49 -9.93
CA GLY A 264 -0.26 8.74 -10.25
C GLY A 264 -1.02 10.03 -9.89
N MET A 265 -2.19 9.94 -9.28
CA MET A 265 -2.98 11.08 -8.78
C MET A 265 -3.19 11.05 -7.26
N GLU A 266 -2.68 10.05 -6.56
CA GLU A 266 -2.99 9.76 -5.15
C GLU A 266 -2.70 10.94 -4.22
N GLU A 267 -1.57 11.62 -4.43
CA GLU A 267 -1.17 12.78 -3.62
C GLU A 267 -2.06 14.02 -3.85
N ARG A 268 -2.87 14.00 -4.92
CA ARG A 268 -3.78 15.08 -5.31
C ARG A 268 -5.24 14.74 -5.03
N LEU A 269 -5.54 13.56 -4.48
CA LEU A 269 -6.89 13.11 -4.18
C LEU A 269 -7.20 13.21 -2.68
N TYR A 270 -8.21 14.01 -2.34
CA TYR A 270 -8.63 14.25 -0.96
C TYR A 270 -10.02 13.67 -0.73
N VAL A 271 -10.14 12.66 0.14
CA VAL A 271 -11.42 12.00 0.44
C VAL A 271 -12.35 12.98 1.13
N VAL A 272 -13.49 13.28 0.52
CA VAL A 272 -14.51 14.22 1.05
C VAL A 272 -15.87 13.56 1.27
N GLY A 273 -15.91 12.23 1.26
CA GLY A 273 -17.11 11.42 1.40
C GLY A 273 -16.91 10.07 0.72
N LEU A 274 -17.88 9.66 -0.10
CA LEU A 274 -17.75 8.51 -1.00
C LEU A 274 -17.04 8.87 -2.33
N THR A 275 -16.43 10.05 -2.38
CA THR A 275 -15.60 10.53 -3.49
C THR A 275 -14.35 11.22 -2.97
N SER A 276 -13.30 11.22 -3.78
CA SER A 276 -12.09 12.02 -3.58
C SER A 276 -12.09 13.25 -4.49
N LEU A 277 -11.99 14.44 -3.91
CA LEU A 277 -11.80 15.68 -4.65
C LEU A 277 -10.35 15.77 -5.14
N HIS A 278 -10.15 15.99 -6.44
CA HIS A 278 -8.85 16.30 -7.00
C HIS A 278 -8.45 17.76 -6.73
N SER A 279 -7.25 17.97 -6.19
CA SER A 279 -6.68 19.30 -6.00
C SER A 279 -5.16 19.30 -6.13
N GLU A 280 -4.62 20.23 -6.90
CA GLU A 280 -3.17 20.50 -6.99
C GLU A 280 -2.64 21.21 -5.73
N LYS A 281 -3.52 21.71 -4.86
CA LYS A 281 -3.16 22.39 -3.61
C LYS A 281 -3.55 21.52 -2.42
N VAL A 282 -2.64 21.42 -1.46
CA VAL A 282 -2.95 20.83 -0.16
C VAL A 282 -3.96 21.71 0.56
N PHE A 283 -5.06 21.11 1.02
CA PHE A 283 -6.07 21.80 1.82
C PHE A 283 -6.65 20.90 2.90
N ASP A 284 -7.24 21.52 3.92
CA ASP A 284 -7.94 20.83 4.99
C ASP A 284 -9.31 20.33 4.49
N HIS A 285 -9.36 19.07 4.09
CA HIS A 285 -10.55 18.42 3.56
C HIS A 285 -11.52 17.93 4.65
N TYR A 286 -11.12 17.92 5.93
CA TYR A 286 -11.94 17.39 7.02
C TYR A 286 -13.24 18.18 7.21
N LYS A 287 -13.24 19.49 6.91
CA LYS A 287 -14.46 20.30 6.96
C LYS A 287 -15.53 19.78 5.99
N MET A 288 -15.15 19.55 4.73
CA MET A 288 -16.07 19.04 3.71
C MET A 288 -16.49 17.60 4.01
N LEU A 289 -15.54 16.75 4.41
CA LEU A 289 -15.79 15.37 4.81
C LEU A 289 -16.86 15.30 5.92
N LYS A 290 -16.67 16.08 6.99
CA LYS A 290 -17.59 16.15 8.13
C LYS A 290 -18.96 16.68 7.71
N GLU A 291 -19.00 17.77 6.94
CA GLU A 291 -20.26 18.36 6.46
C GLU A 291 -21.07 17.35 5.63
N ASN A 292 -20.43 16.68 4.67
CA ASN A 292 -21.07 15.68 3.84
C ASN A 292 -21.61 14.51 4.67
N ILE A 293 -20.76 13.88 5.49
CA ILE A 293 -21.14 12.68 6.26
C ILE A 293 -22.19 12.97 7.33
N GLU A 294 -22.02 14.06 8.09
CA GLU A 294 -22.84 14.29 9.28
C GLU A 294 -24.12 15.07 8.99
N THR A 295 -24.21 15.73 7.84
CA THR A 295 -25.33 16.63 7.52
C THR A 295 -26.09 16.22 6.27
N ARG A 296 -25.40 15.65 5.26
CA ARG A 296 -25.98 15.42 3.93
C ARG A 296 -26.25 13.94 3.67
N PHE A 297 -25.48 13.03 4.27
CA PHE A 297 -25.63 11.61 4.02
C PHE A 297 -26.84 11.00 4.73
N LEU A 298 -27.51 10.09 4.04
CA LEU A 298 -28.47 9.17 4.60
C LEU A 298 -27.70 7.98 5.16
N ILE A 299 -27.40 7.95 6.46
CA ILE A 299 -26.59 6.87 7.07
C ILE A 299 -27.40 5.92 7.95
N ASP A 300 -28.68 6.19 8.20
CA ASP A 300 -29.51 5.36 9.08
C ASP A 300 -29.69 3.93 8.53
N TYR A 301 -29.69 3.77 7.22
CA TYR A 301 -29.77 2.45 6.57
C TYR A 301 -28.50 1.60 6.78
N LEU A 302 -27.39 2.20 7.22
CA LEU A 302 -26.16 1.51 7.58
C LEU A 302 -26.27 0.89 8.98
N THR A 303 -27.10 1.43 9.87
CA THR A 303 -27.27 0.88 11.23
C THR A 303 -28.49 -0.03 11.35
N LEU A 304 -29.54 0.23 10.57
CA LEU A 304 -30.81 -0.50 10.61
C LEU A 304 -31.11 -1.17 9.27
N ASP A 305 -31.29 -2.49 9.28
CA ASP A 305 -31.83 -3.22 8.12
C ASP A 305 -33.36 -3.16 8.13
N LEU A 306 -33.91 -2.24 7.34
CA LEU A 306 -35.35 -2.00 7.25
C LEU A 306 -36.05 -2.85 6.18
N ASN A 307 -35.29 -3.40 5.23
CA ASN A 307 -35.83 -3.98 3.99
C ASN A 307 -35.51 -5.46 3.82
N GLY A 308 -34.63 -6.05 4.65
CA GLY A 308 -34.27 -7.47 4.59
C GLY A 308 -33.51 -7.85 3.31
N GLU A 309 -32.69 -6.93 2.80
CA GLU A 309 -31.91 -7.12 1.58
C GLU A 309 -30.84 -8.21 1.78
N PRO A 310 -30.57 -9.07 0.78
CA PRO A 310 -29.52 -10.06 0.91
C PRO A 310 -28.15 -9.37 1.08
N LYS A 311 -27.22 -10.00 1.79
CA LYS A 311 -25.85 -9.48 1.96
C LYS A 311 -25.12 -9.27 0.63
N THR A 312 -25.55 -9.99 -0.40
CA THR A 312 -25.05 -9.91 -1.78
C THR A 312 -25.65 -8.76 -2.57
N ALA A 313 -26.66 -8.06 -2.06
CA ALA A 313 -27.20 -6.86 -2.70
C ALA A 313 -26.07 -5.87 -2.99
N THR A 314 -26.02 -5.32 -4.19
CA THR A 314 -24.91 -4.46 -4.65
C THR A 314 -24.65 -3.30 -3.71
N GLY A 315 -25.71 -2.63 -3.22
CA GLY A 315 -25.58 -1.55 -2.25
C GLY A 315 -25.00 -1.99 -0.92
N LYS A 316 -25.33 -3.21 -0.45
CA LYS A 316 -24.74 -3.82 0.76
C LYS A 316 -23.26 -4.12 0.59
N VAL A 317 -22.83 -4.58 -0.58
CA VAL A 317 -21.41 -4.77 -0.90
C VAL A 317 -20.68 -3.42 -0.89
N TYR A 318 -21.30 -2.36 -1.42
CA TYR A 318 -20.73 -1.01 -1.45
C TYR A 318 -20.65 -0.32 -0.09
N GLU A 319 -21.35 -0.81 0.94
CA GLU A 319 -21.23 -0.26 2.30
C GLU A 319 -19.79 -0.29 2.83
N ALA A 320 -18.94 -1.20 2.34
CA ALA A 320 -17.51 -1.23 2.68
C ALA A 320 -16.78 0.08 2.34
N ASN A 321 -17.24 0.82 1.33
CA ASN A 321 -16.59 2.07 0.90
C ASN A 321 -16.78 3.21 1.90
N TYR A 322 -17.71 3.10 2.86
CA TYR A 322 -17.82 4.07 3.96
C TYR A 322 -16.71 3.93 5.02
N ILE A 323 -16.00 2.79 5.05
CA ILE A 323 -14.98 2.53 6.07
C ILE A 323 -13.86 3.57 6.01
N LEU A 324 -13.37 3.91 4.82
CA LEU A 324 -12.32 4.91 4.65
C LEU A 324 -12.75 6.33 5.11
N PRO A 325 -13.85 6.91 4.64
CA PRO A 325 -14.30 8.23 5.10
C PRO A 325 -14.64 8.24 6.60
N PHE A 326 -15.25 7.19 7.15
CA PHE A 326 -15.51 7.11 8.60
C PHE A 326 -14.23 6.98 9.41
N PHE A 327 -13.22 6.28 8.89
CA PHE A 327 -11.91 6.20 9.51
C PHE A 327 -11.23 7.58 9.58
N LEU A 328 -11.27 8.35 8.49
CA LEU A 328 -10.75 9.72 8.48
C LEU A 328 -11.52 10.63 9.46
N LEU A 329 -12.85 10.49 9.54
CA LEU A 329 -13.66 11.27 10.47
C LEU A 329 -13.38 10.88 11.93
N LYS A 330 -13.17 9.58 12.23
CA LYS A 330 -12.67 9.11 13.52
C LYS A 330 -11.32 9.78 13.85
N GLU A 331 -10.36 9.73 12.93
CA GLU A 331 -9.02 10.30 13.11
C GLU A 331 -9.09 11.81 13.41
N TYR A 332 -9.99 12.53 12.73
CA TYR A 332 -10.28 13.94 13.02
C TYR A 332 -10.75 14.15 14.47
N TYR A 333 -11.69 13.32 14.95
CA TYR A 333 -12.22 13.44 16.31
C TYR A 333 -11.22 13.02 17.40
N ASP A 334 -10.40 12.00 17.14
CA ASP A 334 -9.28 11.65 18.02
C ASP A 334 -8.31 12.83 18.16
N ASN A 335 -7.93 13.45 17.03
CA ASN A 335 -6.99 14.57 17.01
C ASN A 335 -7.54 15.87 17.61
N THR A 336 -8.87 16.02 17.66
CA THR A 336 -9.54 17.18 18.28
C THR A 336 -9.98 16.93 19.73
N GLY A 337 -9.76 15.73 20.26
CA GLY A 337 -10.06 15.36 21.66
C GLY A 337 -11.53 15.04 21.93
N ASN A 338 -12.33 14.73 20.89
CA ASN A 338 -13.73 14.35 21.04
C ASN A 338 -13.89 12.83 21.04
N ALA A 339 -13.66 12.21 22.19
CA ALA A 339 -13.67 10.76 22.36
C ALA A 339 -15.04 10.12 22.05
N GLU A 340 -16.15 10.80 22.33
CA GLU A 340 -17.51 10.30 22.06
C GLU A 340 -17.74 10.09 20.56
N TYR A 341 -17.42 11.10 19.76
CA TYR A 341 -17.58 11.01 18.31
C TYR A 341 -16.55 10.06 17.68
N ALA A 342 -15.31 10.04 18.18
CA ALA A 342 -14.31 9.07 17.73
C ALA A 342 -14.80 7.62 17.95
N GLN A 343 -15.34 7.33 19.14
CA GLN A 343 -15.90 6.01 19.44
C GLN A 343 -17.12 5.69 18.55
N LYS A 344 -18.04 6.65 18.36
CA LYS A 344 -19.20 6.49 17.46
C LYS A 344 -18.76 6.03 16.06
N TRP A 345 -17.75 6.69 15.47
CA TRP A 345 -17.26 6.33 14.14
C TRP A 345 -16.50 5.01 14.13
N GLN A 346 -15.75 4.70 15.20
CA GLN A 346 -15.12 3.39 15.37
C GLN A 346 -16.15 2.25 15.37
N ASP A 347 -17.24 2.40 16.12
CA ASP A 347 -18.30 1.38 16.20
C ASP A 347 -18.97 1.18 14.83
N MET A 348 -19.20 2.28 14.09
CA MET A 348 -19.72 2.22 12.73
C MET A 348 -18.76 1.47 11.78
N ILE A 349 -17.47 1.79 11.83
CA ILE A 349 -16.43 1.13 11.02
C ILE A 349 -16.42 -0.37 11.30
N LEU A 350 -16.41 -0.78 12.57
CA LEU A 350 -16.39 -2.19 12.97
C LEU A 350 -17.66 -2.92 12.55
N THR A 351 -18.82 -2.26 12.61
CA THR A 351 -20.11 -2.80 12.15
C THR A 351 -20.08 -3.09 10.65
N LEU A 352 -19.60 -2.13 9.84
CA LEU A 352 -19.50 -2.30 8.40
C LEU A 352 -18.46 -3.35 8.02
N ALA A 353 -17.30 -3.35 8.69
CA ALA A 353 -16.25 -4.31 8.44
C ALA A 353 -16.65 -5.76 8.77
N ASP A 354 -17.47 -5.97 9.81
CA ASP A 354 -18.07 -7.27 10.16
C ASP A 354 -18.98 -7.78 9.03
N ARG A 355 -19.88 -6.92 8.54
CA ARG A 355 -20.81 -7.26 7.45
C ARG A 355 -20.10 -7.58 6.15
N SER A 356 -19.04 -6.84 5.85
CA SER A 356 -18.21 -7.02 4.65
C SER A 356 -17.12 -8.10 4.83
N GLN A 357 -17.11 -8.86 5.93
CA GLN A 357 -16.15 -9.93 6.21
C GLN A 357 -14.67 -9.51 6.20
N ILE A 358 -14.40 -8.23 6.47
CA ILE A 358 -13.04 -7.64 6.52
C ILE A 358 -12.67 -7.12 7.91
N LYS A 359 -13.47 -7.43 8.93
CA LYS A 359 -13.29 -6.97 10.31
C LYS A 359 -11.87 -7.15 10.83
N ASN A 360 -11.28 -8.34 10.68
CA ASN A 360 -9.92 -8.59 11.17
C ASN A 360 -8.89 -7.61 10.57
N ARG A 361 -8.95 -7.36 9.25
CA ARG A 361 -8.06 -6.41 8.57
C ARG A 361 -8.28 -4.98 9.06
N VAL A 362 -9.54 -4.59 9.25
CA VAL A 362 -9.90 -3.24 9.71
C VAL A 362 -9.53 -3.02 11.17
N THR A 363 -9.75 -4.00 12.05
CA THR A 363 -9.30 -3.98 13.45
C THR A 363 -7.79 -3.81 13.51
N MET A 364 -7.01 -4.58 12.75
CA MET A 364 -5.56 -4.39 12.66
C MET A 364 -5.16 -2.98 12.20
N LEU A 365 -5.90 -2.37 11.28
CA LEU A 365 -5.67 -0.98 10.85
C LEU A 365 -6.00 0.05 11.94
N LEU A 366 -7.06 -0.18 12.71
CA LEU A 366 -7.45 0.67 13.84
C LEU A 366 -6.43 0.56 14.99
N ASP A 367 -5.97 -0.65 15.30
CA ASP A 367 -5.02 -0.94 16.37
C ASP A 367 -3.60 -0.48 16.01
N SER A 368 -3.16 -0.68 14.76
CA SER A 368 -1.84 -0.22 14.29
C SER A 368 -1.69 1.31 14.23
N ARG A 369 -2.79 2.07 14.36
CA ARG A 369 -2.77 3.54 14.44
C ARG A 369 -3.21 4.11 15.79
N SER A 370 -3.72 3.32 16.75
CA SER A 370 -3.96 3.83 18.11
C SER A 370 -2.67 4.28 18.81
N ASP A 371 -1.50 3.82 18.33
CA ASP A 371 -0.19 4.33 18.75
C ASP A 371 0.25 5.62 18.03
N LYS A 372 -0.48 6.07 17.01
CA LYS A 372 -0.29 7.36 16.35
C LYS A 372 -1.33 8.38 16.83
N LYS A 373 -1.37 8.68 18.14
CA LYS A 373 -1.68 10.07 18.51
C LYS A 373 -0.65 10.92 17.79
N ASN A 374 -1.06 11.84 16.92
CA ASN A 374 -0.14 12.82 16.34
C ASN A 374 0.46 13.63 17.50
N VAL A 375 1.59 13.18 18.05
CA VAL A 375 2.32 13.89 19.09
C VAL A 375 2.78 15.19 18.44
N ARG A 376 2.07 16.29 18.72
CA ARG A 376 2.48 17.63 18.29
C ARG A 376 3.69 18.03 19.10
N PHE A 377 4.87 17.62 18.63
CA PHE A 377 6.13 17.98 19.22
C PHE A 377 6.27 19.51 19.28
N LYS A 378 6.84 20.01 20.36
CA LYS A 378 7.27 21.41 20.48
C LYS A 378 8.56 21.59 19.68
N PRO A 379 8.71 22.64 18.87
CA PRO A 379 9.96 22.88 18.17
C PRO A 379 11.14 23.05 19.13
N VAL A 380 12.27 22.44 18.81
CA VAL A 380 13.57 22.66 19.47
C VAL A 380 14.61 23.01 18.42
N LYS A 381 15.57 23.85 18.77
CA LYS A 381 16.67 24.20 17.85
C LYS A 381 17.60 23.00 17.69
N LEU A 382 17.82 22.58 16.44
CA LEU A 382 18.81 21.57 16.07
C LEU A 382 20.01 22.24 15.36
N ASP A 383 21.17 21.59 15.40
CA ASP A 383 22.27 21.95 14.48
C ASP A 383 22.01 21.29 13.11
N ILE A 384 21.16 21.96 12.31
CA ILE A 384 20.74 21.44 11.01
C ILE A 384 21.90 21.32 10.03
N LYS A 385 22.94 22.16 10.15
CA LYS A 385 24.10 22.08 9.27
C LYS A 385 24.94 20.85 9.57
N GLU A 386 25.09 20.50 10.85
CA GLU A 386 25.73 19.24 11.25
C GLU A 386 24.89 18.04 10.80
N LEU A 387 23.57 18.07 11.03
CA LEU A 387 22.66 17.02 10.60
C LEU A 387 22.69 16.81 9.08
N ASP A 388 22.57 17.85 8.27
CA ASP A 388 22.64 17.76 6.80
C ASP A 388 23.99 17.19 6.32
N ARG A 389 25.10 17.57 6.97
CA ARG A 389 26.44 17.02 6.64
C ARG A 389 26.58 15.55 7.01
N SER A 390 25.86 15.10 8.04
CA SER A 390 25.88 13.71 8.47
C SER A 390 25.08 12.78 7.55
N MET A 391 24.22 13.30 6.67
CA MET A 391 23.38 12.49 5.79
C MET A 391 24.07 12.14 4.47
N MET A 392 24.50 10.89 4.32
CA MET A 392 25.15 10.38 3.11
C MET A 392 24.13 9.92 2.09
N ARG A 393 24.24 10.43 0.85
CA ARG A 393 23.35 10.04 -0.25
C ARG A 393 23.63 8.59 -0.66
N ILE A 394 22.59 7.76 -0.66
CA ILE A 394 22.65 6.38 -1.14
C ILE A 394 22.32 6.36 -2.63
N LYS A 395 21.07 6.71 -3.00
CA LYS A 395 20.60 6.78 -4.38
C LYS A 395 19.30 7.59 -4.46
N GLY A 396 19.12 8.35 -5.54
CA GLY A 396 17.89 9.12 -5.76
C GLY A 396 17.67 10.12 -4.63
N ASN A 397 16.50 10.03 -3.99
CA ASN A 397 16.09 10.83 -2.84
C ASN A 397 16.38 10.17 -1.47
N LEU A 398 17.09 9.02 -1.45
CA LEU A 398 17.39 8.28 -0.22
C LEU A 398 18.79 8.59 0.31
N TYR A 399 18.85 8.87 1.61
CA TYR A 399 20.05 9.17 2.38
C TYR A 399 20.07 8.34 3.67
N ALA A 400 21.25 8.11 4.23
CA ALA A 400 21.41 7.50 5.55
C ALA A 400 22.39 8.30 6.40
N SER A 401 22.16 8.33 7.72
CA SER A 401 23.12 8.89 8.66
C SER A 401 24.47 8.21 8.49
N GLN A 402 25.54 9.00 8.52
CA GLN A 402 26.92 8.54 8.37
C GLN A 402 27.33 7.51 9.43
N MET A 403 26.75 7.59 10.63
CA MET A 403 27.00 6.70 11.77
C MET A 403 25.67 6.17 12.34
N GLU A 404 25.76 5.15 13.18
CA GLU A 404 24.65 4.74 14.06
C GLU A 404 24.20 5.91 14.94
N LEU A 405 22.95 5.91 15.38
CA LEU A 405 22.47 6.91 16.33
C LEU A 405 23.29 6.82 17.61
N THR A 406 23.85 7.95 18.06
CA THR A 406 24.72 7.98 19.24
C THR A 406 23.92 8.17 20.53
N ASN A 407 24.53 7.79 21.66
CA ASN A 407 24.00 8.10 22.99
C ASN A 407 23.74 9.60 23.17
N LYS A 408 24.62 10.48 22.66
CA LYS A 408 24.42 11.94 22.71
C LYS A 408 23.09 12.36 22.10
N GLU A 409 22.78 11.87 20.91
CA GLU A 409 21.58 12.24 20.15
C GLU A 409 20.33 11.64 20.77
N TYR A 410 20.39 10.37 21.18
CA TYR A 410 19.25 9.72 21.81
C TYR A 410 18.93 10.31 23.20
N TRP A 411 19.96 10.65 23.98
CA TRP A 411 19.78 11.34 25.27
C TRP A 411 19.17 12.73 25.08
N PHE A 412 19.55 13.46 24.02
CA PHE A 412 18.92 14.73 23.69
C PHE A 412 17.42 14.57 23.41
N PHE A 413 17.02 13.53 22.68
CA PHE A 413 15.62 13.18 22.47
C PHE A 413 14.88 12.84 23.78
N LEU A 414 15.46 11.97 24.63
CA LEU A 414 14.85 11.59 25.90
C LEU A 414 14.73 12.78 26.87
N ASP A 415 15.75 13.63 26.96
CA ASP A 415 15.70 14.84 27.76
C ASP A 415 14.67 15.84 27.22
N TYR A 416 14.57 15.98 25.89
CA TYR A 416 13.51 16.76 25.24
C TYR A 416 12.11 16.26 25.62
N LEU A 417 11.87 14.94 25.57
CA LEU A 417 10.58 14.37 25.94
C LEU A 417 10.21 14.69 27.38
N ARG A 418 11.16 14.47 28.29
CA ARG A 418 11.01 14.72 29.72
C ARG A 418 10.74 16.19 30.02
N GLN A 419 11.54 17.11 29.46
CA GLN A 419 11.40 18.55 29.70
C GLN A 419 10.09 19.13 29.17
N ASN A 420 9.51 18.54 28.13
CA ASN A 420 8.31 19.06 27.50
C ASN A 420 7.01 18.38 27.96
N GLY A 421 7.09 17.45 28.91
CA GLY A 421 5.93 16.77 29.51
C GLY A 421 5.36 15.62 28.68
N TYR A 422 6.14 15.05 27.75
CA TYR A 422 5.75 13.87 26.98
C TYR A 422 5.98 12.58 27.78
N THR A 423 5.38 12.49 28.97
CA THR A 423 5.67 11.44 29.96
C THR A 423 5.43 10.03 29.41
N GLU A 424 4.30 9.78 28.76
CA GLU A 424 3.99 8.45 28.20
C GLU A 424 5.03 8.03 27.15
N LEU A 425 5.39 8.95 26.26
CA LEU A 425 6.38 8.69 25.22
C LEU A 425 7.79 8.51 25.80
N TYR A 426 8.16 9.31 26.80
CA TYR A 426 9.42 9.15 27.53
C TYR A 426 9.53 7.79 28.19
N GLU A 427 8.49 7.35 28.89
CA GLU A 427 8.45 6.04 29.55
C GLU A 427 8.55 4.88 28.55
N LYS A 428 7.91 5.01 27.38
CA LYS A 428 8.02 4.03 26.28
C LYS A 428 9.39 4.06 25.57
N SER A 429 10.12 5.17 25.61
CA SER A 429 11.39 5.34 24.88
C SER A 429 12.65 5.13 25.72
N LYS A 430 12.58 5.26 27.05
CA LYS A 430 13.74 5.02 27.92
C LYS A 430 14.07 3.52 27.98
N ALA A 431 15.36 3.20 28.18
CA ALA A 431 15.78 1.82 28.38
C ALA A 431 15.21 1.24 29.69
N ASP A 432 14.73 0.00 29.64
CA ASP A 432 14.31 -0.74 30.83
C ASP A 432 15.45 -1.64 31.31
N LEU A 433 16.24 -1.10 32.24
CA LEU A 433 17.38 -1.84 32.81
C LEU A 433 16.95 -2.86 33.89
N SER A 434 15.69 -2.85 34.31
CA SER A 434 15.20 -3.76 35.37
C SER A 434 15.12 -5.22 34.91
N LYS A 435 15.16 -5.45 33.60
CA LYS A 435 15.22 -6.80 33.00
C LYS A 435 16.59 -7.47 33.11
N TYR A 436 17.64 -6.72 33.47
CA TYR A 436 18.98 -7.26 33.68
C TYR A 436 19.26 -7.53 35.16
N ASP A 437 20.23 -8.41 35.44
CA ASP A 437 20.73 -8.59 36.80
C ASP A 437 21.39 -7.30 37.33
N GLU A 438 21.53 -7.18 38.65
CA GLU A 438 22.01 -5.95 39.30
C GLU A 438 23.37 -5.47 38.78
N PHE A 439 24.30 -6.40 38.50
CA PHE A 439 25.62 -6.04 38.00
C PHE A 439 25.53 -5.51 36.56
N THR A 440 24.86 -6.23 35.68
CA THR A 440 24.68 -5.84 34.28
C THR A 440 23.89 -4.53 34.15
N GLY A 441 22.79 -4.37 34.90
CA GLY A 441 21.99 -3.15 34.92
C GLY A 441 22.78 -1.94 35.43
N THR A 442 23.59 -2.12 36.48
CA THR A 442 24.47 -1.06 36.99
C THR A 442 25.51 -0.66 35.96
N PHE A 443 26.12 -1.63 35.28
CA PHE A 443 27.09 -1.38 34.23
C PHE A 443 26.47 -0.63 33.04
N LEU A 444 25.33 -1.11 32.53
CA LEU A 444 24.62 -0.50 31.39
C LEU A 444 24.09 0.90 31.71
N SER A 445 23.78 1.20 32.98
CA SER A 445 23.31 2.54 33.37
C SER A 445 24.24 3.67 32.93
N GLY A 446 25.54 3.42 32.75
CA GLY A 446 26.50 4.38 32.22
C GLY A 446 26.27 4.78 30.76
N TYR A 447 25.66 3.90 29.97
CA TYR A 447 25.36 4.09 28.54
C TYR A 447 23.97 4.70 28.30
N HIS A 448 23.08 4.66 29.29
CA HIS A 448 21.70 5.17 29.15
C HIS A 448 21.47 6.49 29.88
N TYR A 449 20.55 7.28 29.34
CA TYR A 449 20.13 8.52 29.98
C TYR A 449 19.37 8.21 31.26
N SER A 450 19.79 8.84 32.36
CA SER A 450 18.96 8.99 33.56
C SER A 450 19.09 10.42 34.10
N PRO A 451 18.06 10.98 34.75
CA PRO A 451 18.17 12.29 35.39
C PRO A 451 19.33 12.37 36.40
N VAL A 452 19.62 11.26 37.08
CA VAL A 452 20.72 11.13 38.04
C VAL A 452 22.06 11.23 37.32
N ASN A 453 22.26 10.49 36.23
CA ASN A 453 23.51 10.49 35.45
C ASN A 453 23.70 11.81 34.70
N ALA A 454 22.63 12.42 34.19
CA ALA A 454 22.66 13.74 33.56
C ALA A 454 23.08 14.83 34.55
N GLN A 455 22.61 14.76 35.81
CA GLN A 455 23.02 15.69 36.86
C GLN A 455 24.47 15.41 37.32
N ALA A 456 24.86 14.14 37.48
CA ALA A 456 26.23 13.75 37.82
C ALA A 456 27.24 14.20 36.75
N ALA A 457 26.91 14.04 35.47
CA ALA A 457 27.72 14.49 34.34
C ALA A 457 27.94 16.02 34.33
N ARG A 458 26.93 16.80 34.72
CA ARG A 458 27.03 18.28 34.82
C ARG A 458 27.94 18.76 35.97
N VAL A 459 28.14 17.93 36.99
CA VAL A 459 28.92 18.27 38.21
C VAL A 459 30.33 17.64 38.16
N SER A 460 30.52 16.57 37.39
CA SER A 460 31.79 15.90 37.19
C SER A 460 32.76 16.72 36.33
N LYS A 461 34.00 16.93 36.83
CA LYS A 461 35.18 17.32 36.02
C LYS A 461 35.91 16.12 35.41
N SER A 462 35.45 14.90 35.68
CA SER A 462 35.99 13.64 35.16
C SER A 462 35.31 13.29 33.84
N LYS A 463 36.12 12.89 32.86
CA LYS A 463 35.75 12.56 31.49
C LYS A 463 34.76 11.37 31.43
N MET A 464 33.46 11.66 31.50
CA MET A 464 32.43 10.85 30.84
C MET A 464 32.49 11.02 29.29
N ASP A 465 33.47 11.77 28.79
CA ASP A 465 33.57 12.36 27.44
C ASP A 465 33.43 11.39 26.26
N ASP A 466 33.61 10.08 26.46
CA ASP A 466 33.61 9.13 25.36
C ASP A 466 32.29 8.38 25.17
N VAL A 467 31.55 8.07 26.23
CA VAL A 467 30.33 7.21 26.15
C VAL A 467 29.22 7.82 25.29
N TRP A 468 29.15 9.15 25.22
CA TRP A 468 28.18 9.86 24.39
C TRP A 468 28.39 9.62 22.88
N ARG A 469 29.58 9.18 22.47
CA ARG A 469 29.94 8.84 21.10
C ARG A 469 29.72 7.36 20.76
N TYR A 470 29.27 6.55 21.71
CA TYR A 470 28.92 5.15 21.46
C TYR A 470 27.51 5.08 20.86
N PRO A 471 27.21 4.01 20.11
CA PRO A 471 25.86 3.81 19.59
C PRO A 471 24.86 3.71 20.75
N ALA A 472 23.68 4.28 20.52
CA ALA A 472 22.54 4.12 21.39
C ALA A 472 21.97 2.70 21.23
N ILE A 473 21.84 2.01 22.35
CA ILE A 473 21.37 0.62 22.44
C ILE A 473 20.18 0.51 23.37
N ASP A 474 19.62 -0.71 23.47
CA ASP A 474 18.59 -1.08 24.44
C ASP A 474 17.35 -0.18 24.39
N MET A 475 16.95 0.19 23.17
CA MET A 475 15.67 0.83 22.87
C MET A 475 14.75 -0.15 22.14
N THR A 476 13.44 0.05 22.22
CA THR A 476 12.47 -0.74 21.46
C THR A 476 12.35 -0.26 20.01
N PHE A 477 11.78 -1.09 19.15
CA PHE A 477 11.44 -0.74 17.77
C PHE A 477 10.54 0.51 17.70
N GLU A 478 9.56 0.60 18.60
CA GLU A 478 8.65 1.75 18.73
C GLU A 478 9.40 3.02 19.13
N ALA A 479 10.39 2.90 20.02
CA ALA A 479 11.21 4.02 20.46
C ALA A 479 12.09 4.57 19.32
N ALA A 480 12.70 3.68 18.51
CA ALA A 480 13.44 4.08 17.32
C ALA A 480 12.54 4.78 16.28
N LYS A 481 11.31 4.30 16.10
CA LYS A 481 10.30 4.95 15.24
C LYS A 481 9.84 6.29 15.79
N ALA A 482 9.65 6.40 17.10
CA ALA A 482 9.32 7.66 17.76
C ALA A 482 10.43 8.70 17.59
N TYR A 483 11.70 8.29 17.71
CA TYR A 483 12.84 9.15 17.41
C TYR A 483 12.82 9.64 15.96
N CYS A 484 12.61 8.74 14.99
CA CYS A 484 12.50 9.11 13.57
C CYS A 484 11.37 10.11 13.30
N GLN A 485 10.20 9.91 13.91
CA GLN A 485 9.06 10.83 13.79
C GLN A 485 9.35 12.19 14.42
N TRP A 486 9.96 12.19 15.60
CA TRP A 486 10.40 13.42 16.27
C TRP A 486 11.41 14.18 15.41
N LEU A 487 12.45 13.51 14.91
CA LEU A 487 13.48 14.14 14.09
C LEU A 487 12.89 14.71 12.79
N THR A 488 11.96 13.99 12.15
CA THR A 488 11.20 14.46 10.99
C THR A 488 10.44 15.73 11.28
N PHE A 489 9.70 15.77 12.40
CA PHE A 489 9.00 16.96 12.82
C PHE A 489 10.00 18.11 13.04
N GLN A 490 11.06 17.89 13.81
CA GLN A 490 11.99 18.96 14.15
C GLN A 490 12.68 19.53 12.92
N TYR A 491 13.19 18.69 12.02
CA TYR A 491 13.86 19.10 10.79
C TYR A 491 12.98 19.98 9.91
N ASN A 492 11.75 19.53 9.64
CA ASN A 492 10.82 20.22 8.74
C ASN A 492 10.31 21.57 9.28
N GLN A 493 10.59 21.91 10.54
CA GLN A 493 10.26 23.21 11.14
C GLN A 493 11.45 24.19 11.15
N GLN A 494 12.69 23.77 10.84
CA GLN A 494 13.86 24.66 10.94
C GLN A 494 14.10 25.48 9.68
N ALA A 495 14.49 26.74 9.83
CA ALA A 495 15.09 27.50 8.74
C ALA A 495 16.50 26.95 8.37
N ASP A 496 17.01 27.31 7.20
CA ASP A 496 18.37 26.99 6.72
C ASP A 496 18.69 25.49 6.51
N ARG A 497 17.66 24.65 6.39
CA ARG A 497 17.76 23.23 6.02
C ARG A 497 18.09 23.02 4.54
N ALA A 498 18.84 21.96 4.22
CA ALA A 498 19.20 21.61 2.85
C ALA A 498 17.99 21.22 1.98
N TYR A 499 16.93 20.68 2.59
CA TYR A 499 15.74 20.20 1.89
C TYR A 499 14.46 20.79 2.48
N LYS A 500 13.51 21.19 1.63
CA LYS A 500 12.23 21.76 2.11
C LYS A 500 11.43 20.78 2.95
N ARG A 501 11.36 19.51 2.55
CA ARG A 501 10.59 18.48 3.26
C ARG A 501 11.25 17.12 3.17
N VAL A 502 11.46 16.50 4.32
CA VAL A 502 12.05 15.15 4.43
C VAL A 502 11.23 14.26 5.35
N ARG A 503 11.51 12.96 5.32
CA ARG A 503 11.02 11.96 6.26
C ARG A 503 12.18 11.11 6.77
N PHE A 504 12.41 11.12 8.07
CA PHE A 504 13.30 10.16 8.73
C PHE A 504 12.53 8.89 9.07
N ARG A 505 13.16 7.74 8.87
CA ARG A 505 12.59 6.40 9.11
C ARG A 505 13.68 5.35 9.26
N LEU A 506 13.28 4.16 9.69
CA LEU A 506 14.09 2.97 9.55
C LEU A 506 14.16 2.54 8.07
N PRO A 507 15.27 1.93 7.63
CA PRO A 507 15.41 1.40 6.28
C PRO A 507 14.65 0.09 6.11
N THR A 508 14.24 -0.22 4.88
CA THR A 508 13.90 -1.60 4.52
C THR A 508 15.17 -2.46 4.44
N GLN A 509 15.04 -3.79 4.54
CA GLN A 509 16.17 -4.70 4.38
C GLN A 509 16.97 -4.44 3.10
N LYS A 510 16.29 -4.22 1.97
CA LYS A 510 16.93 -3.96 0.67
C LYS A 510 17.70 -2.64 0.64
N GLU A 511 17.10 -1.58 1.18
CA GLU A 511 17.76 -0.27 1.29
C GLU A 511 19.02 -0.36 2.16
N TRP A 512 18.93 -1.06 3.29
CA TRP A 512 20.06 -1.27 4.19
C TRP A 512 21.17 -2.07 3.51
N THR A 513 20.88 -3.21 2.89
CA THR A 513 21.87 -4.04 2.19
C THR A 513 22.57 -3.27 1.07
N MET A 514 21.86 -2.45 0.30
CA MET A 514 22.47 -1.68 -0.79
C MET A 514 23.27 -0.48 -0.26
N ALA A 515 22.85 0.15 0.83
CA ALA A 515 23.65 1.13 1.53
C ALA A 515 24.94 0.49 2.08
N ALA A 516 24.85 -0.74 2.59
CA ALA A 516 25.97 -1.48 3.12
C ALA A 516 26.98 -1.89 2.04
N LEU A 517 26.50 -2.38 0.89
CA LEU A 517 27.34 -2.69 -0.28
C LEU A 517 28.31 -1.54 -0.62
N GLY A 518 27.86 -0.29 -0.43
CA GLY A 518 28.69 0.89 -0.62
C GLY A 518 29.00 1.19 -2.09
N TYR A 519 28.23 0.65 -3.05
CA TYR A 519 28.42 0.90 -4.47
C TYR A 519 27.46 2.02 -4.92
N LYS A 520 27.96 3.11 -5.50
CA LYS A 520 27.13 4.29 -5.88
C LYS A 520 26.29 4.09 -7.14
N GLU A 521 26.77 3.25 -8.06
CA GLU A 521 26.21 3.13 -9.42
C GLU A 521 25.30 1.91 -9.58
N PHE A 522 24.80 1.33 -8.47
CA PHE A 522 23.92 0.17 -8.52
C PHE A 522 22.63 0.49 -9.27
N THR A 523 22.05 -0.48 -9.98
CA THR A 523 20.87 -0.30 -10.83
C THR A 523 19.59 -0.80 -10.16
N SER A 524 19.67 -1.89 -9.37
CA SER A 524 18.54 -2.50 -8.67
C SER A 524 18.71 -2.48 -7.15
N TRP A 525 17.59 -2.37 -6.42
CA TRP A 525 17.58 -2.52 -4.96
C TRP A 525 17.75 -3.97 -4.49
N ASN A 526 17.76 -4.93 -5.42
CA ASN A 526 18.07 -6.32 -5.13
C ASN A 526 19.56 -6.59 -5.38
N LEU A 527 20.30 -6.98 -4.34
CA LEU A 527 21.75 -7.17 -4.40
C LEU A 527 22.21 -8.01 -5.60
N ARG A 528 21.55 -9.16 -5.84
CA ARG A 528 21.93 -10.12 -6.90
C ARG A 528 21.58 -9.68 -8.32
N GLU A 529 20.84 -8.59 -8.49
CA GLU A 529 20.49 -8.07 -9.82
C GLU A 529 21.48 -7.00 -10.31
N ASN A 530 22.53 -6.71 -9.53
CA ASN A 530 23.48 -5.66 -9.85
C ASN A 530 24.76 -6.20 -10.47
N ILE A 531 25.28 -5.42 -11.43
CA ILE A 531 26.63 -5.58 -11.98
C ILE A 531 27.47 -4.41 -11.48
N VAL A 532 28.62 -4.70 -10.87
CA VAL A 532 29.51 -3.69 -10.29
C VAL A 532 30.81 -3.58 -11.08
N ASN A 533 31.32 -2.36 -11.22
CA ASN A 533 32.56 -2.05 -11.93
C ASN A 533 33.71 -1.85 -10.94
N VAL A 534 34.46 -2.91 -10.66
CA VAL A 534 35.41 -2.99 -9.52
C VAL A 534 36.82 -3.40 -9.96
N TYR A 535 37.80 -3.23 -9.08
CA TYR A 535 39.13 -3.81 -9.28
C TYR A 535 39.14 -5.26 -8.79
N PRO A 536 39.40 -6.26 -9.65
CA PRO A 536 39.19 -7.66 -9.32
C PRO A 536 40.16 -8.22 -8.28
N GLY A 537 41.35 -7.62 -8.11
CA GLY A 537 42.30 -7.86 -7.00
C GLY A 537 42.66 -9.32 -6.70
N ALA A 538 43.79 -9.81 -7.22
CA ALA A 538 44.44 -11.07 -6.78
C ALA A 538 45.98 -11.05 -6.97
N ASP A 539 46.50 -10.38 -8.01
CA ASP A 539 47.90 -10.59 -8.46
C ASP A 539 48.81 -9.34 -8.42
N GLY A 540 48.69 -8.47 -7.42
CA GLY A 540 49.68 -7.40 -7.16
C GLY A 540 49.94 -6.39 -8.29
N LYS A 541 49.20 -6.44 -9.41
CA LYS A 541 49.32 -5.54 -10.56
C LYS A 541 47.95 -4.94 -10.85
N LYS A 542 47.81 -3.65 -10.56
CA LYS A 542 46.65 -2.81 -10.89
C LYS A 542 46.35 -2.91 -12.39
N LYS A 543 45.43 -3.80 -12.79
CA LYS A 543 45.03 -3.98 -14.18
C LYS A 543 43.53 -3.78 -14.30
N SER A 544 43.14 -2.53 -14.60
CA SER A 544 41.79 -2.08 -15.00
C SER A 544 40.64 -2.46 -14.06
N ARG A 545 39.51 -1.76 -14.19
CA ARG A 545 38.27 -2.24 -13.58
C ARG A 545 37.67 -3.33 -14.46
N ALA A 546 36.93 -4.25 -13.85
CA ALA A 546 36.18 -5.29 -14.51
C ALA A 546 34.74 -5.28 -14.00
N LEU A 547 33.80 -5.64 -14.88
CA LEU A 547 32.43 -5.89 -14.49
C LEU A 547 32.36 -7.22 -13.70
N ARG A 548 31.59 -7.21 -12.62
CA ARG A 548 31.29 -8.37 -11.78
C ARG A 548 29.79 -8.44 -11.57
N ASP A 549 29.20 -9.55 -11.99
CA ASP A 549 27.80 -9.85 -11.71
C ASP A 549 27.68 -10.35 -10.26
N LEU A 550 26.86 -9.68 -9.46
CA LEU A 550 26.62 -10.07 -8.06
C LEU A 550 25.70 -11.30 -7.95
N ALA A 551 25.08 -11.76 -9.03
CA ALA A 551 24.41 -13.07 -9.07
C ALA A 551 25.41 -14.23 -8.90
N ASP A 552 26.62 -14.08 -9.46
CA ASP A 552 27.65 -15.12 -9.50
C ASP A 552 28.74 -14.96 -8.42
N PHE A 553 28.69 -13.88 -7.64
CA PHE A 553 29.72 -13.54 -6.67
C PHE A 553 29.13 -13.24 -5.29
N THR A 554 29.65 -13.92 -4.26
CA THR A 554 29.31 -13.60 -2.87
C THR A 554 30.04 -12.33 -2.43
N VAL A 555 29.30 -11.42 -1.80
CA VAL A 555 29.84 -10.22 -1.16
C VAL A 555 29.34 -10.21 0.27
N SER A 556 30.22 -10.50 1.23
CA SER A 556 29.86 -10.53 2.65
C SER A 556 30.01 -9.16 3.33
N TYR A 557 30.93 -8.31 2.87
CA TYR A 557 31.38 -7.13 3.63
C TYR A 557 31.46 -5.83 2.79
N PRO A 558 31.42 -4.64 3.44
CA PRO A 558 31.27 -3.34 2.78
C PRO A 558 32.59 -2.71 2.27
N TRP A 559 33.75 -3.28 2.59
CA TRP A 559 35.07 -2.80 2.14
C TRP A 559 35.61 -3.55 0.91
N GLY A 560 36.72 -3.05 0.35
CA GLY A 560 37.43 -3.73 -0.75
C GLY A 560 36.98 -3.32 -2.16
N MET A 561 36.48 -2.09 -2.40
CA MET A 561 36.21 -1.67 -3.81
C MET A 561 37.47 -1.62 -4.69
N ARG A 562 38.65 -1.45 -4.06
CA ARG A 562 39.96 -1.46 -4.74
C ARG A 562 40.60 -2.84 -4.82
N ASP A 563 40.01 -3.81 -4.15
CA ASP A 563 40.48 -5.19 -4.04
C ASP A 563 39.26 -6.06 -3.73
N PHE A 564 38.52 -6.44 -4.78
CA PHE A 564 37.19 -7.04 -4.63
C PHE A 564 37.22 -8.39 -3.90
N GLU A 565 38.35 -9.09 -3.88
CA GLU A 565 38.50 -10.33 -3.11
C GLU A 565 38.44 -10.10 -1.59
N LEU A 566 38.80 -8.90 -1.09
CA LEU A 566 38.66 -8.55 0.33
C LEU A 566 37.21 -8.45 0.82
N ARG A 567 36.23 -8.42 -0.10
CA ARG A 567 34.79 -8.33 0.20
C ARG A 567 34.26 -9.54 0.99
N ASN A 568 35.04 -10.62 1.05
CA ASN A 568 34.68 -11.85 1.76
C ASN A 568 35.59 -12.13 2.96
N SER A 569 36.37 -11.15 3.41
CA SER A 569 37.20 -11.25 4.62
C SER A 569 36.88 -10.13 5.61
N ILE A 570 36.65 -10.50 6.87
CA ILE A 570 36.48 -9.56 8.00
C ILE A 570 37.82 -8.98 8.49
N ILE A 571 38.93 -9.56 8.01
CA ILE A 571 40.31 -9.22 8.37
C ILE A 571 41.02 -8.69 7.12
N ASN A 572 41.84 -7.65 7.26
CA ASN A 572 42.65 -7.12 6.16
C ASN A 572 43.96 -7.89 5.96
N HIS A 573 44.73 -7.52 4.93
CA HIS A 573 46.06 -8.09 4.61
C HIS A 573 47.13 -7.93 5.69
N LYS A 574 46.82 -7.25 6.80
CA LYS A 574 47.69 -7.10 7.97
C LYS A 574 47.14 -7.88 9.17
N ASP A 575 46.23 -8.82 8.97
CA ASP A 575 45.63 -9.62 10.04
C ASP A 575 44.87 -8.80 11.11
N CYS A 576 44.33 -7.63 10.73
CA CYS A 576 43.53 -6.78 11.61
C CYS A 576 42.05 -6.80 11.20
N TYR A 577 41.17 -6.98 12.18
CA TYR A 577 39.72 -6.89 12.01
C TYR A 577 39.28 -5.51 11.51
N LEU A 578 38.26 -5.50 10.66
CA LEU A 578 37.74 -4.31 9.98
C LEU A 578 36.40 -3.80 10.54
N ALA A 579 35.88 -4.47 11.57
CA ALA A 579 34.65 -4.13 12.26
C ALA A 579 34.75 -4.54 13.73
N ASN A 580 33.90 -3.94 14.57
CA ASN A 580 33.73 -4.32 15.97
C ASN A 580 32.76 -5.51 16.07
N ILE A 581 33.24 -6.70 16.40
CA ILE A 581 32.48 -7.95 16.34
C ILE A 581 33.00 -8.94 17.38
N LYS A 582 32.33 -10.09 17.53
CA LYS A 582 32.83 -11.17 18.39
C LYS A 582 34.01 -11.90 17.75
N ALA A 583 35.18 -11.29 17.85
CA ALA A 583 36.45 -11.81 17.35
C ALA A 583 37.12 -12.74 18.40
N PRO A 584 37.78 -13.84 17.98
CA PRO A 584 38.65 -14.63 18.85
C PRO A 584 39.80 -13.77 19.41
N GLU A 585 39.98 -13.78 20.73
CA GLU A 585 40.99 -12.96 21.42
C GLU A 585 42.44 -13.40 21.11
N GLU A 586 42.63 -14.61 20.58
CA GLU A 586 43.93 -15.16 20.22
C GLU A 586 44.53 -14.49 18.98
N ILE A 587 43.71 -13.83 18.15
CA ILE A 587 44.18 -13.14 16.95
C ILE A 587 44.75 -11.78 17.36
N LEU A 588 46.05 -11.60 17.12
CA LEU A 588 46.76 -10.37 17.41
C LEU A 588 47.11 -9.65 16.11
N CYS A 589 46.45 -8.51 15.88
CA CYS A 589 46.85 -7.59 14.83
C CYS A 589 48.30 -7.10 15.09
N PRO A 590 49.19 -7.01 14.09
CA PRO A 590 50.62 -6.74 14.25
C PRO A 590 50.99 -5.45 14.98
N ILE A 591 50.06 -4.51 15.14
CA ILE A 591 50.23 -3.29 15.94
C ILE A 591 49.87 -3.48 17.42
N GLY A 592 49.67 -4.73 17.88
CA GLY A 592 49.43 -5.08 19.28
C GLY A 592 47.97 -5.02 19.72
N ILE A 593 47.02 -4.97 18.77
CA ILE A 593 45.58 -4.98 19.06
C ILE A 593 45.11 -6.44 19.14
N LYS A 594 44.49 -6.82 20.25
CA LYS A 594 43.87 -8.14 20.43
C LYS A 594 42.45 -8.15 19.87
N GLY A 595 42.10 -9.18 19.12
CA GLY A 595 40.80 -9.28 18.47
C GLY A 595 40.52 -8.05 17.59
N ASP A 596 39.35 -7.45 17.75
CA ASP A 596 38.92 -6.23 17.08
C ASP A 596 39.33 -4.92 17.78
N GLY A 597 39.92 -5.02 18.98
CA GLY A 597 40.34 -3.91 19.82
C GLY A 597 39.36 -3.44 20.89
N TRP A 598 38.19 -4.08 21.01
CA TRP A 598 37.15 -3.70 21.97
C TRP A 598 36.50 -4.92 22.61
N SER A 599 36.18 -4.83 23.90
CA SER A 599 35.47 -5.93 24.60
C SER A 599 33.95 -5.87 24.46
N LEU A 600 33.43 -4.74 23.99
CA LEU A 600 32.01 -4.42 23.77
C LEU A 600 31.94 -3.53 22.52
N MET A 601 30.96 -2.62 22.46
CA MET A 601 30.89 -1.54 21.48
C MET A 601 32.14 -0.66 21.48
N SER A 602 32.34 0.03 20.37
CA SER A 602 33.31 1.11 20.20
C SER A 602 32.60 2.46 19.99
N PRO A 603 33.28 3.61 20.16
CA PRO A 603 32.75 4.87 19.67
C PRO A 603 32.41 4.77 18.18
N THR A 604 31.30 5.36 17.76
CA THR A 604 30.93 5.44 16.34
C THR A 604 32.02 6.15 15.55
N GLY A 605 32.27 5.69 14.34
CA GLY A 605 33.32 6.17 13.46
C GLY A 605 34.70 5.58 13.72
N THR A 606 34.82 4.52 14.53
CA THR A 606 36.12 3.90 14.86
C THR A 606 36.71 3.15 13.66
N TYR A 607 35.89 2.45 12.89
CA TYR A 607 36.32 1.66 11.73
C TYR A 607 36.20 2.47 10.44
N PHE A 608 36.82 1.99 9.35
CA PHE A 608 36.79 2.72 8.08
C PHE A 608 35.39 2.74 7.46
N PRO A 609 34.96 3.86 6.84
CA PRO A 609 33.69 3.89 6.16
C PRO A 609 33.72 3.10 4.86
N ASN A 610 32.55 2.70 4.38
CA ASN A 610 32.39 2.23 3.01
C ASN A 610 32.49 3.40 2.00
N GLU A 611 32.42 3.12 0.69
CA GLU A 611 32.59 4.16 -0.34
C GLU A 611 31.42 5.17 -0.44
N LEU A 612 30.31 4.92 0.25
CA LEU A 612 29.23 5.91 0.47
C LEU A 612 29.54 6.84 1.64
N GLY A 613 30.57 6.56 2.44
CA GLY A 613 30.92 7.32 3.62
C GLY A 613 30.19 6.86 4.89
N LEU A 614 29.60 5.65 4.89
CA LEU A 614 28.92 5.06 6.05
C LEU A 614 29.92 4.27 6.90
N PHE A 615 30.00 4.61 8.19
CA PHE A 615 30.84 3.95 9.19
C PHE A 615 30.06 2.85 9.91
N ASP A 616 30.77 1.86 10.44
CA ASP A 616 30.23 0.84 11.36
C ASP A 616 28.97 0.11 10.84
N VAL A 617 28.84 0.01 9.52
CA VAL A 617 27.75 -0.72 8.86
C VAL A 617 27.75 -2.20 9.21
N ILE A 618 28.95 -2.75 9.48
CA ILE A 618 29.12 -4.11 9.99
C ILE A 618 29.69 -4.01 11.39
N GLY A 619 29.09 -4.75 12.31
CA GLY A 619 29.50 -4.80 13.71
C GLY A 619 29.02 -3.60 14.52
N ASN A 620 29.68 -3.37 15.66
CA ASN A 620 29.31 -2.41 16.69
C ASN A 620 27.92 -2.70 17.26
N VAL A 621 26.83 -2.27 16.64
CA VAL A 621 25.47 -2.72 16.97
C VAL A 621 24.68 -3.14 15.74
N GLY A 622 23.81 -4.15 15.89
CA GLY A 622 22.87 -4.51 14.84
C GLY A 622 21.89 -3.35 14.61
N GLU A 623 21.67 -2.98 13.36
CA GLU A 623 20.83 -1.82 13.01
C GLU A 623 19.39 -2.26 12.70
N MET A 624 18.41 -1.76 13.46
CA MET A 624 16.99 -2.02 13.19
C MET A 624 16.58 -1.63 11.77
N ILE A 625 15.84 -2.52 11.10
CA ILE A 625 15.13 -2.26 9.84
C ILE A 625 13.64 -2.06 10.11
N ASP A 626 12.83 -1.59 9.15
CA ASP A 626 11.36 -1.39 9.30
C ASP A 626 10.56 -2.71 9.34
N GLU A 627 11.07 -3.68 10.10
CA GLU A 627 10.46 -4.95 10.46
C GLU A 627 10.80 -5.22 11.93
N ASP A 628 9.78 -5.23 12.80
CA ASP A 628 9.96 -5.45 14.24
C ASP A 628 10.68 -6.78 14.53
N GLY A 629 11.58 -6.76 15.51
CA GLY A 629 12.42 -7.89 15.90
C GLY A 629 13.53 -8.26 14.91
N LYS A 630 13.81 -7.42 13.90
CA LYS A 630 14.91 -7.65 12.94
C LYS A 630 15.90 -6.50 12.85
N ALA A 631 17.17 -6.84 12.88
CA ALA A 631 18.31 -5.94 12.70
C ALA A 631 19.29 -6.50 11.67
N MET A 632 20.15 -5.66 11.11
CA MET A 632 21.14 -6.03 10.09
C MET A 632 22.55 -5.66 10.53
N GLY A 633 23.55 -6.35 9.99
CA GLY A 633 24.97 -5.98 10.09
C GLY A 633 25.77 -6.60 11.24
N GLY A 634 25.11 -7.29 12.17
CA GLY A 634 25.75 -7.87 13.35
C GLY A 634 26.20 -6.82 14.37
N SER A 635 26.84 -7.26 15.46
CA SER A 635 27.24 -6.40 16.58
C SER A 635 28.53 -6.91 17.22
N TRP A 636 29.00 -6.19 18.25
CA TRP A 636 30.09 -6.59 19.13
C TRP A 636 29.97 -8.02 19.70
N ASN A 637 28.75 -8.58 19.77
CA ASN A 637 28.50 -9.94 20.30
C ASN A 637 28.07 -10.96 19.22
N HIS A 638 28.13 -10.60 17.94
CA HIS A 638 27.89 -11.53 16.83
C HIS A 638 29.20 -11.95 16.16
N VAL A 639 29.28 -13.20 15.73
CA VAL A 639 30.46 -13.71 15.01
C VAL A 639 30.50 -13.17 13.57
N PRO A 640 31.65 -13.27 12.84
CA PRO A 640 31.74 -12.76 11.46
C PRO A 640 30.63 -13.22 10.52
N ASP A 641 30.27 -14.51 10.55
CA ASP A 641 29.25 -15.09 9.66
C ASP A 641 27.83 -14.55 9.95
N GLU A 642 27.60 -14.05 11.17
CA GLU A 642 26.36 -13.39 11.59
C GLU A 642 26.39 -11.88 11.34
N SER A 643 27.51 -11.35 10.84
CA SER A 643 27.79 -9.92 10.69
C SER A 643 28.16 -9.59 9.24
N THR A 644 27.25 -9.86 8.30
CA THR A 644 27.45 -9.58 6.86
C THR A 644 26.46 -8.54 6.35
N ILE A 645 26.68 -8.02 5.13
CA ILE A 645 25.74 -7.07 4.49
C ILE A 645 24.36 -7.69 4.19
N THR A 646 24.23 -9.00 4.36
CA THR A 646 22.99 -9.78 4.18
C THR A 646 22.50 -10.47 5.45
N SER A 647 23.23 -10.42 6.56
CA SER A 647 22.85 -11.14 7.79
C SER A 647 21.71 -10.39 8.48
N VAL A 648 20.64 -11.13 8.78
CA VAL A 648 19.50 -10.65 9.58
C VAL A 648 19.65 -11.22 10.98
N ASN A 649 19.84 -10.35 11.98
CA ASN A 649 19.87 -10.71 13.39
C ASN A 649 18.46 -10.51 13.97
N THR A 650 17.93 -11.53 14.65
CA THR A 650 16.64 -11.43 15.35
C THR A 650 16.84 -10.99 16.78
N TYR A 651 15.97 -10.12 17.29
CA TYR A 651 15.96 -9.68 18.69
C TYR A 651 14.52 -9.60 19.21
N GLU A 652 14.36 -9.59 20.55
CA GLU A 652 13.06 -9.44 21.21
C GLU A 652 13.04 -8.19 22.07
N GLY A 653 12.04 -7.33 21.85
CA GLY A 653 11.88 -6.08 22.62
C GLY A 653 13.05 -5.12 22.42
N SER A 654 13.78 -4.83 23.49
CA SER A 654 15.03 -4.05 23.43
C SER A 654 16.24 -4.94 23.75
N ASP A 655 17.39 -4.65 23.13
CA ASP A 655 18.59 -5.50 23.22
C ASP A 655 19.87 -4.65 23.26
N ILE A 656 20.87 -5.07 24.04
CA ILE A 656 22.17 -4.39 24.22
C ILE A 656 23.09 -4.52 23.00
N THR A 657 22.72 -5.39 22.06
CA THR A 657 23.43 -5.60 20.81
C THR A 657 22.78 -4.89 19.64
N VAL A 658 21.66 -4.19 19.86
CA VAL A 658 20.84 -3.59 18.81
C VAL A 658 20.67 -2.08 19.05
N GLY A 659 20.93 -1.31 18.00
CA GLY A 659 20.62 0.11 17.89
C GLY A 659 20.01 0.39 16.51
N PHE A 660 20.18 1.60 15.98
CA PHE A 660 19.73 1.87 14.61
C PHE A 660 20.43 3.09 13.99
N ARG A 661 20.30 3.19 12.68
CA ARG A 661 20.75 4.33 11.88
C ARG A 661 19.54 5.02 11.24
N PRO A 662 19.36 6.33 11.43
CA PRO A 662 18.30 7.06 10.73
C PRO A 662 18.54 7.08 9.21
N PHE A 663 17.54 6.66 8.44
CA PHE A 663 17.47 6.91 7.00
C PHE A 663 16.57 8.11 6.75
N MET A 664 16.89 8.92 5.75
CA MET A 664 16.14 10.11 5.35
C MET A 664 15.73 9.99 3.90
N GLU A 665 14.45 10.22 3.66
CA GLU A 665 13.86 10.32 2.35
C GLU A 665 13.51 11.79 2.07
N VAL A 666 14.10 12.35 1.02
CA VAL A 666 13.76 13.70 0.55
C VAL A 666 12.45 13.63 -0.21
N ILE A 667 11.45 14.38 0.27
CA ILE A 667 10.12 14.45 -0.35
C ILE A 667 10.00 15.70 -1.21
N GLU A 668 10.63 16.79 -0.79
CA GLU A 668 10.71 18.05 -1.55
C GLU A 668 12.09 18.68 -1.35
N GLU A 669 12.77 18.97 -2.47
CA GLU A 669 14.05 19.70 -2.50
C GLU A 669 13.87 21.18 -2.14
#